data_AF-E1IE40-F1
#
_entry.id   AF-E1IE40-F1
#
_cell.length_a   1.000
_cell.length_b   1.000
_cell.length_c   1.000
_cell.angle_alpha   90.00
_cell.angle_beta   90.00
_cell.angle_gamma   90.00
#
_symmetry.space_group_name_H-M   'P 1'
#
loop_
_entity.id
_entity.type
_entity.pdbx_description
1 polymer ?
#
loop_
_entity_poly.entity_id
_entity_poly.type
_entity_poly.pdbx_seq_one_letter_code
_entity_poly.pdbx_strand_id
1 'polypeptide(L)'
;MLRTLVIMILTAPLLFYVPGWAIARALHASGTDLLERHYERVVISALWSGWLALVLAEVGIFALWLHGAITLSLVVGLWWWNYAPDFNAKTQRRKVFPWELLVFALIGLVGLLLVARPFEVILGVRDAGVYANTGFAIARTGALIQHDPLLAEIGRSMNDSDPMIAGPAQQAFSNFLISQPKDRYIATRLRAAGFFVYEGEAAQGRVVPQGLHLFPAWIGLLMALGGPTLGLFATGLLGMLGAWSMAMLGRRLGGPWVGGLAFLFLVINGVQVWFGRYSTAETTTQFLIWAGLYFFAKAESDDAQPNRLAALMAGIAIGQVALARLDFFLLGPVLAYLLYCWLSRRWGRTQMLISLGLGAMLLHAGLHLAFIARAYLFDTGYDRLREWALIGFLSLPFLTPEVREVYLTAKGSGLASPRRIGMEVGMLLVGLAALFLLRWRSDLLRRLEALLVARRRMFLHGLSVGVLLLAAYAYLLRPAILDSDLLFNTRGGWNDPLSRDPALVAADVRAGWMGLDEARTVAGVVMQSGPYWFAQPDLAATALQRERLAQERGPWQGPFSAQSLNWLRLQGYVGAPIRLPVSLWYNEYAEMNWWQRLTVDPATLTSTPAPINDKYMIPLANLVRVGWYLSPLGLILGVVGYALWWRRGLTRASWLFLTVAFIGTFFYVRQTYGTSDQHYIYILRRFVPIAYPAFCLGMGYALVLLARQFGWMGRGLAWGLAGVQILFLLVTNQPIYRHTEYAGAVEQVAAVAQRFTPGQDVLLLRGGAPIYAQARDVPDMLATPLRYAFGLDAFTVKSSRPGSYAEALAAQVEVWRSAGHSVYLVLSASGANFALPGYRLEPVGGFELDLPEFEQLTNQKPRNVAQLRLPFQIYRLEPGETGTLASQDLPISAQDFAAQVSGFHLPEVRADGSQYAWTNGDAILRLAWPLGATRQTVWVNLAAGKRPAHLGPATVCFSAQAEDGVWPEVSSSVVELGCTPVGSVPNDYALELDPARVVPTQHGTMLLRISNQAWVPAAEDPQQSDQRGVGVQFGGLRR
;
A
#
# COMPACT_ATOMS: atom_id res chain seq x y z
N MET A 1 -31.27 -1.78 13.28
CA MET A 1 -31.34 -0.94 12.06
C MET A 1 -32.03 0.41 12.30
N LEU A 2 -33.30 0.46 12.76
CA LEU A 2 -34.03 1.73 12.99
C LEU A 2 -33.33 2.68 13.99
N ARG A 3 -32.85 2.15 15.13
CA ARG A 3 -32.11 2.92 16.14
C ARG A 3 -30.84 3.58 15.56
N THR A 4 -30.05 2.83 14.79
CA THR A 4 -28.83 3.32 14.13
C THR A 4 -29.15 4.40 13.12
N LEU A 5 -30.21 4.22 12.32
CA LEU A 5 -30.66 5.20 11.34
C LEU A 5 -31.10 6.51 12.00
N VAL A 6 -31.85 6.43 13.11
CA VAL A 6 -32.27 7.62 13.87
C VAL A 6 -31.07 8.35 14.46
N ILE A 7 -30.11 7.63 15.06
CA ILE A 7 -28.87 8.23 15.57
C ILE A 7 -28.12 8.93 14.45
N MET A 8 -27.94 8.27 13.30
CA MET A 8 -27.29 8.87 12.13
C MET A 8 -27.98 10.14 11.62
N ILE A 9 -29.31 10.14 11.51
CA ILE A 9 -30.06 11.31 11.04
C ILE A 9 -29.89 12.50 12.00
N LEU A 10 -29.86 12.23 13.31
CA LEU A 10 -29.73 13.28 14.33
C LEU A 10 -28.29 13.78 14.46
N THR A 11 -27.29 12.91 14.37
CA THR A 11 -25.88 13.27 14.56
C THR A 11 -25.20 13.76 13.29
N ALA A 12 -25.62 13.34 12.10
CA ALA A 12 -24.98 13.75 10.85
C ALA A 12 -24.97 15.29 10.65
N PRO A 13 -26.08 16.04 10.89
CA PRO A 13 -26.03 17.50 10.85
C PRO A 13 -25.05 18.08 11.89
N LEU A 14 -25.03 17.52 13.10
CA LEU A 14 -24.14 17.96 14.17
C LEU A 14 -22.66 17.73 13.85
N LEU A 15 -22.32 16.67 13.12
CA LEU A 15 -20.94 16.34 12.75
C LEU A 15 -20.49 17.02 11.45
N PHE A 16 -21.39 17.18 10.48
CA PHE A 16 -21.03 17.54 9.11
C PHE A 16 -21.55 18.91 8.65
N TYR A 17 -22.33 19.65 9.45
CA TYR A 17 -22.86 20.94 8.99
C TYR A 17 -22.95 22.04 10.05
N VAL A 18 -23.48 21.70 11.22
CA VAL A 18 -23.82 22.68 12.27
C VAL A 18 -22.59 23.40 12.84
N PRO A 19 -21.45 22.74 13.11
CA PRO A 19 -20.24 23.42 13.62
C PRO A 19 -19.73 24.46 12.63
N GLY A 20 -19.64 24.11 11.35
CA GLY A 20 -19.25 25.03 10.30
C GLY A 20 -20.24 26.17 10.09
N TRP A 21 -21.55 25.92 10.26
CA TRP A 21 -22.55 26.99 10.27
C TRP A 21 -22.32 27.96 11.43
N ALA A 22 -22.12 27.45 12.66
CA ALA A 22 -21.90 28.26 13.85
C ALA A 22 -20.61 29.09 13.75
N ILE A 23 -19.49 28.46 13.33
CA ILE A 23 -18.20 29.12 13.12
C ILE A 23 -18.27 30.19 12.02
N ALA A 24 -18.91 29.86 10.88
CA ALA A 24 -19.05 30.82 9.79
C ALA A 24 -19.92 32.02 10.18
N ARG A 25 -20.95 31.82 11.01
CA ARG A 25 -21.78 32.89 11.58
C ARG A 25 -20.99 33.72 12.59
N ALA A 26 -20.26 33.08 13.50
CA ALA A 26 -19.42 33.74 14.52
C ALA A 26 -18.43 34.73 13.89
N LEU A 27 -17.78 34.30 12.81
CA LEU A 27 -16.73 35.05 12.13
C LEU A 27 -17.22 35.92 10.96
N HIS A 28 -18.54 36.15 10.86
CA HIS A 28 -19.18 37.01 9.85
C HIS A 28 -18.74 36.67 8.40
N ALA A 29 -18.81 35.39 8.03
CA ALA A 29 -18.39 34.93 6.71
C ALA A 29 -19.19 35.64 5.58
N SER A 30 -18.48 36.34 4.70
CA SER A 30 -19.04 37.24 3.68
C SER A 30 -19.43 36.58 2.35
N GLY A 31 -19.56 35.25 2.29
CA GLY A 31 -19.92 34.57 1.04
C GLY A 31 -21.34 34.96 0.61
N THR A 32 -21.61 35.18 -0.69
CA THR A 32 -22.96 35.50 -1.22
C THR A 32 -23.58 34.34 -2.01
N ASP A 33 -22.77 33.36 -2.43
CA ASP A 33 -23.17 32.15 -3.17
C ASP A 33 -23.64 31.02 -2.23
N LEU A 34 -24.81 30.44 -2.52
CA LEU A 34 -25.41 29.34 -1.75
C LEU A 34 -24.57 28.05 -1.81
N LEU A 35 -24.09 27.65 -3.00
CA LEU A 35 -23.32 26.41 -3.18
C LEU A 35 -21.99 26.51 -2.41
N GLU A 36 -21.32 27.65 -2.55
CA GLU A 36 -20.08 27.95 -1.84
C GLU A 36 -20.27 27.96 -0.31
N ARG A 37 -21.32 28.61 0.18
CA ARG A 37 -21.66 28.61 1.62
C ARG A 37 -21.93 27.21 2.17
N HIS A 38 -22.65 26.37 1.41
CA HIS A 38 -22.96 25.01 1.86
C HIS A 38 -21.69 24.16 1.94
N TYR A 39 -20.86 24.21 0.89
CA TYR A 39 -19.55 23.56 0.87
C TYR A 39 -18.66 23.99 2.06
N GLU A 40 -18.54 25.29 2.32
CA GLU A 40 -17.68 25.80 3.40
C GLU A 40 -18.13 25.31 4.78
N ARG A 41 -19.45 25.30 5.04
CA ARG A 41 -19.98 24.78 6.29
C ARG A 41 -19.69 23.28 6.46
N VAL A 42 -19.76 22.51 5.38
CA VAL A 42 -19.43 21.08 5.43
C VAL A 42 -17.96 20.86 5.70
N VAL A 43 -17.08 21.53 4.97
CA VAL A 43 -15.63 21.38 5.13
C VAL A 43 -15.16 21.85 6.51
N ILE A 44 -15.65 22.99 7.01
CA ILE A 44 -15.28 23.47 8.35
C ILE A 44 -15.75 22.49 9.43
N SER A 45 -16.95 21.92 9.29
CA SER A 45 -17.45 20.90 10.22
C SER A 45 -16.60 19.63 10.16
N ALA A 46 -16.17 19.20 8.97
CA ALA A 46 -15.28 18.05 8.83
C ALA A 46 -13.90 18.31 9.46
N LEU A 47 -13.29 19.47 9.23
CA LEU A 47 -12.01 19.85 9.85
C LEU A 47 -12.09 19.82 11.39
N TRP A 48 -13.22 20.26 11.96
CA TRP A 48 -13.50 20.19 13.39
C TRP A 48 -13.68 18.75 13.87
N SER A 49 -14.61 18.00 13.26
CA SER A 49 -15.02 16.68 13.72
C SER A 49 -13.89 15.66 13.69
N GLY A 50 -13.06 15.66 12.63
CA GLY A 50 -11.90 14.79 12.54
C GLY A 50 -10.82 15.13 13.56
N TRP A 51 -10.52 16.42 13.74
CA TRP A 51 -9.53 16.87 14.72
C TRP A 51 -9.95 16.55 16.16
N LEU A 52 -11.21 16.81 16.53
CA LEU A 52 -11.71 16.50 17.86
C LEU A 52 -11.69 14.99 18.13
N ALA A 53 -12.07 14.15 17.15
CA ALA A 53 -12.01 12.70 17.29
C ALA A 53 -10.56 12.23 17.55
N LEU A 54 -9.59 12.81 16.85
CA LEU A 54 -8.17 12.52 17.05
C LEU A 54 -7.72 12.90 18.46
N VAL A 55 -7.99 14.13 18.91
CA VAL A 55 -7.58 14.61 20.25
C VAL A 55 -8.16 13.72 21.36
N LEU A 56 -9.44 13.34 21.26
CA LEU A 56 -10.07 12.46 22.25
C LEU A 56 -9.44 11.06 22.25
N ALA A 57 -9.07 10.53 21.08
CA ALA A 57 -8.44 9.22 20.95
C ALA A 57 -6.99 9.22 21.46
N GLU A 58 -6.24 10.30 21.25
CA GLU A 58 -4.87 10.47 21.77
C GLU A 58 -4.85 10.50 23.31
N VAL A 59 -5.85 11.14 23.93
CA VAL A 59 -6.02 11.18 25.39
C VAL A 59 -6.59 9.87 25.95
N GLY A 60 -7.16 8.99 25.11
CA GLY A 60 -7.70 7.70 25.55
C GLY A 60 -9.14 7.75 26.07
N ILE A 61 -9.89 8.81 25.74
CA ILE A 61 -11.26 9.05 26.24
C ILE A 61 -12.27 9.21 25.11
N PHE A 62 -11.95 8.74 23.90
CA PHE A 62 -12.86 8.84 22.77
C PHE A 62 -14.16 8.09 23.03
N ALA A 63 -15.27 8.84 22.98
CA ALA A 63 -16.62 8.32 22.94
C ALA A 63 -17.47 9.22 22.04
N LEU A 64 -18.38 8.63 21.26
CA LEU A 64 -19.24 9.38 20.35
C LEU A 64 -20.05 10.46 21.08
N TRP A 65 -20.54 10.15 22.29
CA TRP A 65 -21.32 11.10 23.09
C TRP A 65 -20.49 12.26 23.63
N LEU A 66 -19.24 12.01 24.02
CA LEU A 66 -18.34 13.07 24.48
C LEU A 66 -17.98 14.00 23.32
N HIS A 67 -17.67 13.45 22.14
CA HIS A 67 -17.46 14.22 20.92
C HIS A 67 -18.67 15.10 20.58
N GLY A 68 -19.87 14.50 20.60
CA GLY A 68 -21.12 15.19 20.35
C GLY A 68 -21.41 16.29 21.39
N ALA A 69 -21.15 16.04 22.68
CA ALA A 69 -21.36 17.00 23.75
C ALA A 69 -20.44 18.22 23.64
N ILE A 70 -19.14 18.01 23.39
CA ILE A 70 -18.18 19.10 23.16
C ILE A 70 -18.58 19.91 21.92
N THR A 71 -18.95 19.22 20.83
CA THR A 71 -19.38 19.86 19.58
C THR A 71 -20.65 20.69 19.79
N LEU A 72 -21.65 20.16 20.50
CA LEU A 72 -22.89 20.88 20.81
C LEU A 72 -22.60 22.09 21.71
N SER A 73 -21.73 21.95 22.70
CA SER A 73 -21.34 23.03 23.62
C SER A 73 -20.65 24.17 22.87
N LEU A 74 -19.76 23.85 21.92
CA LEU A 74 -19.16 24.82 21.01
C LEU A 74 -20.23 25.55 20.19
N VAL A 75 -21.14 24.81 19.56
CA VAL A 75 -22.21 25.37 18.72
C VAL A 75 -23.10 26.32 19.51
N VAL A 76 -23.57 25.90 20.70
CA VAL A 76 -24.42 26.72 21.57
C VAL A 76 -23.68 27.95 22.07
N GLY A 77 -22.41 27.81 22.48
CA GLY A 77 -21.58 28.92 22.92
C GLY A 77 -21.36 29.97 21.82
N LEU A 78 -21.05 29.53 20.59
CA LEU A 78 -20.89 30.42 19.44
C LEU A 78 -22.22 31.08 19.02
N TRP A 79 -23.33 30.35 19.13
CA TRP A 79 -24.66 30.89 18.85
C TRP A 79 -25.05 31.97 19.87
N TRP A 80 -24.78 31.74 21.16
CA TRP A 80 -25.03 32.69 22.24
C TRP A 80 -24.15 33.95 22.12
N TRP A 81 -22.85 33.78 21.84
CA TRP A 81 -21.90 34.88 21.66
C TRP A 81 -22.33 35.85 20.55
N ASN A 82 -22.93 35.34 19.48
CA ASN A 82 -23.40 36.12 18.33
C ASN A 82 -24.92 36.36 18.33
N TYR A 83 -25.58 36.39 19.51
CA TYR A 83 -27.02 36.66 19.64
C TYR A 83 -27.41 38.14 19.40
N ALA A 84 -26.52 38.95 18.81
CA ALA A 84 -26.91 40.27 18.33
C ALA A 84 -27.79 40.12 17.06
N PRO A 85 -29.01 40.68 17.03
CA PRO A 85 -29.83 40.69 15.82
C PRO A 85 -29.15 41.59 14.79
N ASP A 86 -28.64 40.97 13.72
CA ASP A 86 -27.96 41.65 12.63
C ASP A 86 -29.00 42.41 11.78
N PHE A 87 -29.38 43.60 12.24
CA PHE A 87 -30.43 44.44 11.65
C PHE A 87 -30.01 45.14 10.34
N ASN A 88 -28.76 45.01 9.88
CA ASN A 88 -28.23 45.86 8.81
C ASN A 88 -27.33 45.21 7.76
N ALA A 89 -27.34 43.88 7.62
CA ALA A 89 -26.61 43.23 6.53
C ALA A 89 -27.38 43.31 5.18
N LYS A 90 -27.35 44.48 4.52
CA LYS A 90 -27.63 44.60 3.08
C LYS A 90 -26.56 43.85 2.28
N THR A 91 -26.63 42.52 2.29
CA THR A 91 -25.76 41.66 1.47
C THR A 91 -26.27 41.68 0.04
N GLN A 92 -25.49 42.24 -0.89
CA GLN A 92 -25.72 42.09 -2.32
C GLN A 92 -25.69 40.60 -2.67
N ARG A 93 -26.87 40.01 -2.89
CA ARG A 93 -27.03 38.61 -3.25
C ARG A 93 -26.55 38.41 -4.69
N ARG A 94 -25.41 37.76 -4.90
CA ARG A 94 -25.09 37.21 -6.21
C ARG A 94 -26.05 36.05 -6.45
N LYS A 95 -26.99 36.19 -7.39
CA LYS A 95 -27.97 35.14 -7.72
C LYS A 95 -27.20 33.93 -8.28
N VAL A 96 -27.20 32.83 -7.53
CA VAL A 96 -26.83 31.52 -8.06
C VAL A 96 -27.95 31.09 -8.99
N PHE A 97 -27.60 30.55 -10.16
CA PHE A 97 -28.60 29.87 -10.96
C PHE A 97 -28.87 28.48 -10.35
N PRO A 98 -30.13 28.10 -10.05
CA PRO A 98 -30.47 26.85 -9.37
C PRO A 98 -29.93 25.59 -10.05
N TRP A 99 -29.62 25.66 -11.36
CA TRP A 99 -29.03 24.54 -12.09
C TRP A 99 -27.60 24.19 -11.65
N GLU A 100 -26.76 25.15 -11.24
CA GLU A 100 -25.37 24.85 -10.83
C GLU A 100 -25.35 23.97 -9.58
N LEU A 101 -26.18 24.33 -8.60
CA LEU A 101 -26.39 23.55 -7.39
C LEU A 101 -26.87 22.14 -7.72
N LEU A 102 -27.87 22.03 -8.61
CA LEU A 102 -28.42 20.75 -9.03
C LEU A 102 -27.38 19.87 -9.73
N VAL A 103 -26.57 20.43 -10.63
CA VAL A 103 -25.52 19.68 -11.35
C VAL A 103 -24.43 19.19 -10.39
N PHE A 104 -23.94 20.06 -9.50
CA PHE A 104 -22.95 19.64 -8.50
C PHE A 104 -23.52 18.60 -7.54
N ALA A 105 -24.78 18.76 -7.12
CA ALA A 105 -25.46 17.78 -6.27
C ALA A 105 -25.63 16.43 -6.99
N LEU A 106 -25.99 16.42 -8.28
CA LEU A 106 -26.14 15.20 -9.07
C LEU A 106 -24.80 14.49 -9.27
N ILE A 107 -23.74 15.21 -9.63
CA ILE A 107 -22.38 14.63 -9.76
C ILE A 107 -21.91 14.09 -8.41
N GLY A 108 -22.12 14.86 -7.33
CA GLY A 108 -21.81 14.42 -5.97
C GLY A 108 -22.59 13.18 -5.56
N LEU A 109 -23.88 13.07 -5.93
CA LEU A 109 -24.70 11.90 -5.68
C LEU A 109 -24.18 10.68 -6.45
N VAL A 110 -23.83 10.83 -7.74
CA VAL A 110 -23.20 9.75 -8.51
C VAL A 110 -21.92 9.28 -7.82
N GLY A 111 -21.09 10.22 -7.36
CA GLY A 111 -19.87 9.87 -6.64
C GLY A 111 -20.11 9.17 -5.32
N LEU A 112 -21.05 9.67 -4.51
CA LEU A 112 -21.46 9.03 -3.27
C LEU A 112 -21.95 7.61 -3.53
N LEU A 113 -22.81 7.39 -4.52
CA LEU A 113 -23.28 6.05 -4.89
C LEU A 113 -22.13 5.13 -5.32
N LEU A 114 -21.13 5.68 -6.02
CA LEU A 114 -19.92 4.96 -6.41
C LEU A 114 -18.96 4.72 -5.25
N VAL A 115 -19.07 5.35 -4.08
CA VAL A 115 -18.17 5.06 -2.92
C VAL A 115 -18.92 4.56 -1.69
N ALA A 116 -20.25 4.53 -1.71
CA ALA A 116 -21.12 4.07 -0.62
C ALA A 116 -20.98 2.57 -0.31
N ARG A 117 -20.29 1.81 -1.15
CA ARG A 117 -19.92 0.41 -0.92
C ARG A 117 -18.42 0.35 -0.61
N PRO A 118 -18.00 0.63 0.63
CA PRO A 118 -16.59 0.56 0.99
C PRO A 118 -16.09 -0.88 0.82
N PHE A 119 -14.79 -1.02 0.58
CA PHE A 119 -14.17 -2.33 0.58
C PHE A 119 -13.98 -2.83 2.01
N GLU A 120 -14.02 -4.14 2.19
CA GLU A 120 -13.94 -4.79 3.49
C GLU A 120 -12.50 -5.22 3.81
N VAL A 121 -11.54 -4.32 3.53
CA VAL A 121 -10.10 -4.57 3.72
C VAL A 121 -9.72 -4.40 5.19
N ILE A 122 -10.15 -5.37 6.01
CA ILE A 122 -9.86 -5.44 7.44
C ILE A 122 -8.74 -6.44 7.76
N LEU A 123 -8.33 -7.28 6.80
CA LEU A 123 -7.23 -8.22 6.99
C LEU A 123 -5.91 -7.46 7.20
N GLY A 124 -5.06 -7.97 8.10
CA GLY A 124 -3.76 -7.39 8.45
C GLY A 124 -2.71 -7.40 7.33
N VAL A 125 -1.44 -7.23 7.69
CA VAL A 125 -0.25 -7.17 6.80
C VAL A 125 -0.18 -5.92 5.92
N ARG A 126 -1.29 -5.47 5.34
CA ARG A 126 -1.36 -4.28 4.48
C ARG A 126 -1.73 -3.03 5.28
N ASP A 127 -1.18 -1.87 4.88
CA ASP A 127 -1.50 -0.56 5.48
C ASP A 127 -3.01 -0.32 5.61
N ALA A 128 -3.80 -0.73 4.62
CA ALA A 128 -5.25 -0.54 4.64
C ALA A 128 -5.93 -1.26 5.80
N GLY A 129 -5.53 -2.50 6.07
CA GLY A 129 -5.98 -3.25 7.23
C GLY A 129 -5.50 -2.62 8.53
N VAL A 130 -4.29 -2.07 8.57
CA VAL A 130 -3.78 -1.38 9.77
C VAL A 130 -4.62 -0.15 10.09
N TYR A 131 -4.93 0.71 9.11
CA TYR A 131 -5.78 1.87 9.34
C TYR A 131 -7.20 1.50 9.76
N ALA A 132 -7.81 0.51 9.10
CA ALA A 132 -9.15 0.00 9.44
C ALA A 132 -9.19 -0.50 10.89
N ASN A 133 -8.28 -1.41 11.24
CA ASN A 133 -8.20 -1.98 12.59
C ASN A 133 -7.83 -0.95 13.66
N THR A 134 -7.02 0.06 13.33
CA THR A 134 -6.74 1.16 14.26
C THR A 134 -8.01 1.96 14.56
N GLY A 135 -8.79 2.31 13.53
CA GLY A 135 -10.07 2.99 13.75
C GLY A 135 -11.06 2.15 14.52
N PHE A 136 -11.09 0.84 14.25
CA PHE A 136 -11.97 -0.08 14.97
C PHE A 136 -11.58 -0.23 16.44
N ALA A 137 -10.29 -0.28 16.73
CA ALA A 137 -9.78 -0.27 18.08
C ALA A 137 -10.15 1.03 18.81
N ILE A 138 -9.97 2.20 18.18
CA ILE A 138 -10.39 3.50 18.76
C ILE A 138 -11.87 3.50 19.12
N ALA A 139 -12.74 3.01 18.24
CA ALA A 139 -14.18 2.96 18.50
C ALA A 139 -14.54 2.02 19.66
N ARG A 140 -13.78 0.94 19.85
CA ARG A 140 -14.00 -0.07 20.89
C ARG A 140 -13.42 0.34 22.25
N THR A 141 -12.21 0.88 22.26
CA THR A 141 -11.45 1.15 23.50
C THR A 141 -11.43 2.61 23.90
N GLY A 142 -11.81 3.52 23.00
CA GLY A 142 -11.71 4.97 23.22
C GLY A 142 -10.27 5.51 23.13
N ALA A 143 -9.28 4.64 22.89
CA ALA A 143 -7.88 5.01 22.88
C ALA A 143 -7.21 4.69 21.55
N LEU A 144 -6.29 5.55 21.15
CA LEU A 144 -5.42 5.33 20.01
C LEU A 144 -4.32 4.31 20.36
N ILE A 145 -3.64 4.51 21.49
CA ILE A 145 -2.63 3.59 22.00
C ILE A 145 -3.36 2.42 22.65
N GLN A 146 -3.04 1.20 22.20
CA GLN A 146 -3.67 -0.01 22.73
C GLN A 146 -2.84 -0.56 23.89
N HIS A 147 -3.53 -1.15 24.86
CA HIS A 147 -2.90 -1.89 25.95
C HIS A 147 -3.18 -3.38 25.78
N ASP A 148 -2.10 -4.18 25.83
CA ASP A 148 -2.13 -5.63 25.67
C ASP A 148 -1.68 -6.30 26.98
N PRO A 149 -2.62 -6.87 27.77
CA PRO A 149 -2.32 -7.46 29.07
C PRO A 149 -1.37 -8.67 29.01
N LEU A 150 -1.49 -9.52 27.98
CA LEU A 150 -0.62 -10.69 27.83
C LEU A 150 0.79 -10.28 27.38
N LEU A 151 0.90 -9.25 26.54
CA LEU A 151 2.20 -8.65 26.26
C LEU A 151 2.83 -8.03 27.51
N ALA A 152 2.03 -7.36 28.35
CA ALA A 152 2.50 -6.81 29.63
C ALA A 152 2.94 -7.90 30.61
N GLU A 153 2.26 -9.06 30.61
CA GLU A 153 2.68 -10.25 31.37
C GLU A 153 4.03 -10.77 30.86
N ILE A 154 4.13 -11.13 29.57
CA ILE A 154 5.39 -11.59 28.96
C ILE A 154 6.53 -10.61 29.25
N GLY A 155 6.30 -9.31 29.08
CA GLY A 155 7.31 -8.27 29.28
C GLY A 155 7.76 -8.10 30.74
N ARG A 156 6.93 -8.45 31.71
CA ARG A 156 7.31 -8.51 33.14
C ARG A 156 8.07 -9.79 33.44
N SER A 157 7.53 -10.92 33.00
CA SER A 157 8.06 -12.27 33.23
C SER A 157 9.45 -12.47 32.60
N MET A 158 9.73 -11.87 31.45
CA MET A 158 11.03 -12.03 30.76
C MET A 158 12.24 -11.47 31.52
N ASN A 159 11.99 -10.59 32.51
CA ASN A 159 13.01 -10.00 33.38
C ASN A 159 12.97 -10.57 34.80
N ASP A 160 12.24 -11.67 35.02
CA ASP A 160 12.20 -12.35 36.31
C ASP A 160 13.59 -12.93 36.66
N SER A 161 13.86 -13.03 37.96
CA SER A 161 15.08 -13.66 38.47
C SER A 161 15.07 -15.18 38.30
N ASP A 162 13.90 -15.82 38.24
CA ASP A 162 13.76 -17.25 38.04
C ASP A 162 13.85 -17.60 36.54
N PRO A 163 14.88 -18.37 36.11
CA PRO A 163 15.02 -18.80 34.72
C PRO A 163 13.83 -19.62 34.21
N MET A 164 13.10 -20.31 35.08
CA MET A 164 11.92 -21.10 34.70
C MET A 164 10.73 -20.24 34.31
N ILE A 165 10.69 -18.97 34.76
CA ILE A 165 9.69 -17.98 34.37
C ILE A 165 10.23 -17.13 33.22
N ALA A 166 11.48 -16.65 33.36
CA ALA A 166 12.10 -15.75 32.40
C ALA A 166 12.35 -16.42 31.03
N GLY A 167 12.81 -17.67 31.02
CA GLY A 167 13.11 -18.42 29.80
C GLY A 167 11.91 -18.55 28.85
N PRO A 168 10.77 -19.13 29.31
CA PRO A 168 9.54 -19.20 28.53
C PRO A 168 9.06 -17.85 28.00
N ALA A 169 9.05 -16.82 28.86
CA ALA A 169 8.62 -15.48 28.48
C ALA A 169 9.54 -14.83 27.44
N GLN A 170 10.85 -15.01 27.55
CA GLN A 170 11.81 -14.53 26.53
C GLN A 170 11.57 -15.21 25.18
N GLN A 171 11.28 -16.52 25.17
CA GLN A 171 10.96 -17.23 23.94
C GLN A 171 9.59 -16.83 23.37
N ALA A 172 8.58 -16.62 24.20
CA ALA A 172 7.29 -16.09 23.77
C ALA A 172 7.44 -14.70 23.13
N PHE A 173 8.21 -13.81 23.76
CA PHE A 173 8.49 -12.47 23.23
C PHE A 173 9.21 -12.51 21.88
N SER A 174 10.17 -13.43 21.71
CA SER A 174 10.93 -13.57 20.47
C SER A 174 10.14 -14.26 19.35
N ASN A 175 9.26 -15.20 19.69
CA ASN A 175 8.54 -16.03 18.73
C ASN A 175 7.15 -15.50 18.37
N PHE A 176 6.48 -14.72 19.23
CA PHE A 176 5.13 -14.19 18.96
C PHE A 176 5.12 -12.75 18.44
N LEU A 177 6.26 -12.04 18.49
CA LEU A 177 6.41 -10.67 17.99
C LEU A 177 7.40 -10.60 16.84
N ILE A 178 7.12 -9.76 15.83
CA ILE A 178 8.05 -9.56 14.70
C ILE A 178 9.27 -8.81 15.23
N SER A 179 10.47 -9.35 14.99
CA SER A 179 11.72 -8.67 15.33
C SER A 179 12.12 -7.69 14.25
N GLN A 180 12.60 -6.52 14.66
CA GLN A 180 13.24 -5.54 13.79
C GLN A 180 14.69 -5.29 14.26
N PRO A 181 15.64 -5.05 13.35
CA PRO A 181 17.03 -4.73 13.69
C PRO A 181 17.14 -3.52 14.63
N LYS A 182 17.78 -3.71 15.80
CA LYS A 182 17.88 -2.69 16.86
C LYS A 182 18.75 -1.49 16.48
N ASP A 183 19.66 -1.67 15.52
CA ASP A 183 20.53 -0.65 14.96
C ASP A 183 19.81 0.29 13.96
N ARG A 184 18.60 -0.11 13.53
CA ARG A 184 17.81 0.62 12.53
C ARG A 184 16.47 1.14 13.06
N TYR A 185 15.82 0.42 13.97
CA TYR A 185 14.43 0.71 14.37
C TYR A 185 14.31 1.02 15.86
N ILE A 186 13.53 2.06 16.19
CA ILE A 186 13.12 2.38 17.57
C ILE A 186 12.09 1.35 18.05
N ALA A 187 11.11 1.02 17.20
CA ALA A 187 10.17 -0.06 17.47
C ALA A 187 10.82 -1.42 17.13
N THR A 188 11.66 -1.93 18.02
CA THR A 188 12.41 -3.18 17.81
C THR A 188 11.51 -4.41 17.70
N ARG A 189 10.22 -4.29 18.09
CA ARG A 189 9.21 -5.35 18.00
C ARG A 189 7.91 -4.87 17.38
N LEU A 190 7.19 -5.78 16.73
CA LEU A 190 5.81 -5.57 16.27
C LEU A 190 4.88 -6.62 16.83
N ARG A 191 3.73 -6.20 17.36
CA ARG A 191 2.64 -7.10 17.78
C ARG A 191 1.95 -7.77 16.60
N ALA A 192 1.84 -7.02 15.51
CA ALA A 192 1.45 -7.44 14.17
C ALA A 192 2.05 -6.42 13.19
N ALA A 193 2.08 -6.72 11.89
CA ALA A 193 2.54 -5.75 10.90
C ALA A 193 1.81 -4.41 11.06
N GLY A 194 2.56 -3.32 11.29
CA GLY A 194 2.03 -1.98 11.53
C GLY A 194 1.52 -1.68 12.95
N PHE A 195 1.80 -2.53 13.93
CA PHE A 195 1.49 -2.30 15.35
C PHE A 195 2.77 -2.40 16.19
N PHE A 196 3.36 -1.26 16.49
CA PHE A 196 4.68 -1.10 17.11
C PHE A 196 4.67 -1.43 18.61
N VAL A 197 5.73 -2.11 19.05
CA VAL A 197 6.05 -2.38 20.45
C VAL A 197 7.48 -1.89 20.73
N TYR A 198 7.64 -1.09 21.77
CA TYR A 198 8.96 -0.71 22.29
C TYR A 198 9.40 -1.76 23.30
N GLU A 199 10.51 -2.45 23.03
CA GLU A 199 10.99 -3.55 23.88
C GLU A 199 11.26 -3.11 25.32
N GLY A 200 11.81 -1.90 25.53
CA GLY A 200 11.97 -1.33 26.88
C GLY A 200 10.66 -0.96 27.59
N GLU A 201 9.54 -0.95 26.89
CA GLU A 201 8.19 -0.69 27.44
C GLU A 201 7.30 -1.94 27.37
N ALA A 202 7.87 -3.12 27.08
CA ALA A 202 7.10 -4.37 26.92
C ALA A 202 6.26 -4.70 28.17
N ALA A 203 6.81 -4.47 29.37
CA ALA A 203 6.11 -4.66 30.64
C ALA A 203 4.85 -3.78 30.82
N GLN A 204 4.72 -2.69 30.04
CA GLN A 204 3.54 -1.82 30.03
C GLN A 204 2.46 -2.32 29.06
N GLY A 205 2.74 -3.35 28.24
CA GLY A 205 1.82 -3.86 27.22
C GLY A 205 1.45 -2.81 26.17
N ARG A 206 2.27 -1.77 25.98
CA ARG A 206 1.92 -0.64 25.13
C ARG A 206 2.11 -0.99 23.65
N VAL A 207 1.03 -0.89 22.87
CA VAL A 207 1.06 -1.13 21.42
C VAL A 207 0.59 0.12 20.68
N VAL A 208 1.45 0.65 19.81
CA VAL A 208 1.20 1.89 19.06
C VAL A 208 1.02 1.57 17.58
N PRO A 209 -0.14 1.88 16.98
CA PRO A 209 -0.33 1.72 15.54
C PRO A 209 0.63 2.59 14.72
N GLN A 210 1.02 2.11 13.53
CA GLN A 210 1.89 2.85 12.64
C GLN A 210 1.16 4.01 11.93
N GLY A 211 1.93 5.02 11.54
CA GLY A 211 1.44 6.13 10.75
C GLY A 211 0.99 7.33 11.55
N LEU A 212 0.21 8.19 10.91
CA LEU A 212 -0.45 9.34 11.51
C LEU A 212 -1.95 9.06 11.58
N HIS A 213 -2.61 9.61 12.61
CA HIS A 213 -3.82 9.00 13.15
C HIS A 213 -5.11 9.78 12.88
N LEU A 214 -5.07 10.90 12.14
CA LEU A 214 -6.28 11.64 11.77
C LEU A 214 -7.25 10.80 10.92
N PHE A 215 -6.73 9.97 10.01
CA PHE A 215 -7.55 9.09 9.18
C PHE A 215 -8.17 7.93 10.00
N PRO A 216 -7.40 7.16 10.80
CA PRO A 216 -7.98 6.21 11.75
C PRO A 216 -9.02 6.82 12.71
N ALA A 217 -8.82 8.05 13.18
CA ALA A 217 -9.80 8.73 14.03
C ALA A 217 -11.14 8.96 13.31
N TRP A 218 -11.12 9.24 12.00
CA TRP A 218 -12.34 9.29 11.19
C TRP A 218 -13.03 7.93 11.05
N ILE A 219 -12.27 6.86 10.84
CA ILE A 219 -12.81 5.49 10.83
C ILE A 219 -13.46 5.19 12.18
N GLY A 220 -12.79 5.52 13.29
CA GLY A 220 -13.32 5.32 14.65
C GLY A 220 -14.59 6.12 14.91
N LEU A 221 -14.64 7.39 14.49
CA LEU A 221 -15.83 8.24 14.60
C LEU A 221 -17.03 7.65 13.86
N LEU A 222 -16.84 7.21 12.62
CA LEU A 222 -17.91 6.64 11.82
C LEU A 222 -18.29 5.22 12.24
N MET A 223 -17.34 4.43 12.72
CA MET A 223 -17.63 3.12 13.31
C MET A 223 -18.47 3.26 14.58
N ALA A 224 -18.12 4.18 15.47
CA ALA A 224 -18.90 4.45 16.68
C ALA A 224 -20.33 4.93 16.34
N LEU A 225 -20.49 5.59 15.18
CA LEU A 225 -21.79 6.09 14.72
C LEU A 225 -22.70 4.99 14.12
N GLY A 226 -22.14 4.10 13.30
CA GLY A 226 -22.96 3.19 12.48
C GLY A 226 -22.38 1.81 12.22
N GLY A 227 -21.33 1.40 12.95
CA GLY A 227 -20.69 0.09 12.84
C GLY A 227 -19.60 0.01 11.76
N PRO A 228 -19.01 -1.19 11.55
CA PRO A 228 -17.82 -1.38 10.73
C PRO A 228 -17.96 -0.86 9.29
N THR A 229 -19.09 -1.10 8.63
CA THR A 229 -19.34 -0.62 7.26
C THR A 229 -19.28 0.90 7.17
N LEU A 230 -19.87 1.62 8.14
CA LEU A 230 -19.80 3.07 8.15
C LEU A 230 -18.39 3.57 8.49
N GLY A 231 -17.68 2.86 9.38
CA GLY A 231 -16.26 3.10 9.64
C GLY A 231 -15.40 3.04 8.38
N LEU A 232 -15.54 1.97 7.59
CA LEU A 232 -14.81 1.78 6.33
C LEU A 232 -15.22 2.81 5.26
N PHE A 233 -16.46 3.32 5.31
CA PHE A 233 -16.92 4.40 4.44
C PHE A 233 -16.21 5.75 4.69
N ALA A 234 -15.47 5.92 5.81
CA ALA A 234 -14.70 7.14 6.08
C ALA A 234 -13.80 7.55 4.91
N THR A 235 -13.17 6.58 4.25
CA THR A 235 -12.33 6.82 3.07
C THR A 235 -13.11 7.41 1.91
N GLY A 236 -14.33 6.91 1.68
CA GLY A 236 -15.19 7.36 0.58
C GLY A 236 -15.73 8.76 0.84
N LEU A 237 -16.13 9.03 2.08
CA LEU A 237 -16.52 10.36 2.53
C LEU A 237 -15.40 11.38 2.32
N LEU A 238 -14.19 11.07 2.81
CA LEU A 238 -13.04 11.98 2.71
C LEU A 238 -12.59 12.14 1.24
N GLY A 239 -12.62 11.07 0.45
CA GLY A 239 -12.37 11.15 -0.99
C GLY A 239 -13.39 12.03 -1.72
N MET A 240 -14.67 11.95 -1.34
CA MET A 240 -15.72 12.80 -1.90
C MET A 240 -15.56 14.27 -1.50
N LEU A 241 -15.20 14.53 -0.24
CA LEU A 241 -14.87 15.89 0.22
C LEU A 241 -13.65 16.43 -0.54
N GLY A 242 -12.63 15.61 -0.80
CA GLY A 242 -11.49 16.01 -1.63
C GLY A 242 -11.86 16.32 -3.08
N ALA A 243 -12.69 15.49 -3.71
CA ALA A 243 -13.18 15.72 -5.06
C ALA A 243 -14.04 16.99 -5.14
N TRP A 244 -14.92 17.22 -4.16
CA TRP A 244 -15.74 18.43 -4.07
C TRP A 244 -14.90 19.68 -3.80
N SER A 245 -13.90 19.61 -2.92
CA SER A 245 -12.95 20.70 -2.67
C SER A 245 -12.18 21.10 -3.92
N MET A 246 -11.70 20.11 -4.68
CA MET A 246 -11.05 20.34 -5.98
C MET A 246 -12.01 21.02 -6.96
N ALA A 247 -13.24 20.53 -7.06
CA ALA A 247 -14.25 21.08 -7.95
C ALA A 247 -14.60 22.52 -7.61
N MET A 248 -14.70 22.85 -6.33
CA MET A 248 -14.98 24.21 -5.84
C MET A 248 -13.81 25.16 -6.10
N LEU A 249 -12.56 24.70 -5.95
CA LEU A 249 -11.38 25.45 -6.38
C LEU A 249 -11.40 25.69 -7.90
N GLY A 250 -11.68 24.66 -8.70
CA GLY A 250 -11.82 24.77 -10.15
C GLY A 250 -12.93 25.73 -10.58
N ARG A 251 -14.06 25.70 -9.89
CA ARG A 251 -15.19 26.63 -10.09
C ARG A 251 -14.77 28.07 -9.80
N ARG A 252 -14.06 28.30 -8.69
CA ARG A 252 -13.58 29.62 -8.28
C ARG A 252 -12.53 30.20 -9.25
N LEU A 253 -11.58 29.38 -9.70
CA LEU A 253 -10.45 29.84 -10.52
C LEU A 253 -10.72 29.81 -12.03
N GLY A 254 -11.51 28.85 -12.52
CA GLY A 254 -11.75 28.60 -13.95
C GLY A 254 -13.21 28.77 -14.39
N GLY A 255 -14.14 28.94 -13.45
CA GLY A 255 -15.58 29.05 -13.71
C GLY A 255 -16.35 27.72 -13.55
N PRO A 256 -17.69 27.76 -13.55
CA PRO A 256 -18.54 26.62 -13.16
C PRO A 256 -18.33 25.38 -14.02
N TRP A 257 -18.12 25.54 -15.33
CA TRP A 257 -17.85 24.41 -16.23
C TRP A 257 -16.52 23.72 -15.98
N VAL A 258 -15.46 24.47 -15.60
CA VAL A 258 -14.16 23.87 -15.25
C VAL A 258 -14.31 23.01 -14.00
N GLY A 259 -14.95 23.55 -12.96
CA GLY A 259 -15.22 22.83 -11.72
C GLY A 259 -16.12 21.60 -11.94
N GLY A 260 -17.22 21.76 -12.66
CA GLY A 260 -18.19 20.68 -12.91
C GLY A 260 -17.63 19.53 -13.76
N LEU A 261 -16.92 19.84 -14.86
CA LEU A 261 -16.27 18.81 -15.69
C LEU A 261 -15.18 18.09 -14.92
N ALA A 262 -14.33 18.82 -14.19
CA ALA A 262 -13.28 18.21 -13.37
C ALA A 262 -13.88 17.32 -12.29
N PHE A 263 -14.98 17.75 -11.65
CA PHE A 263 -15.67 16.96 -10.65
C PHE A 263 -16.19 15.64 -11.22
N LEU A 264 -16.87 15.72 -12.37
CA LEU A 264 -17.40 14.54 -13.07
C LEU A 264 -16.27 13.58 -13.44
N PHE A 265 -15.21 14.06 -14.11
CA PHE A 265 -14.07 13.24 -14.51
C PHE A 265 -13.40 12.53 -13.34
N LEU A 266 -13.22 13.24 -12.22
CA LEU A 266 -12.57 12.66 -11.04
C LEU A 266 -13.49 11.65 -10.35
N VAL A 267 -14.77 11.96 -10.18
CA VAL A 267 -15.73 11.09 -9.48
C VAL A 267 -15.94 9.75 -10.21
N ILE A 268 -15.93 9.75 -11.55
CA ILE A 268 -16.03 8.52 -12.35
C ILE A 268 -14.65 7.91 -12.64
N ASN A 269 -13.56 8.48 -12.13
CA ASN A 269 -12.23 7.90 -12.33
C ASN A 269 -12.09 6.60 -11.51
N GLY A 270 -11.67 5.51 -12.17
CA GLY A 270 -11.52 4.19 -11.51
C GLY A 270 -10.55 4.20 -10.32
N VAL A 271 -9.48 4.99 -10.35
CA VAL A 271 -8.53 5.09 -9.23
C VAL A 271 -9.14 5.88 -8.07
N GLN A 272 -9.84 6.97 -8.35
CA GLN A 272 -10.58 7.72 -7.32
C GLN A 272 -11.63 6.84 -6.65
N VAL A 273 -12.38 6.05 -7.42
CA VAL A 273 -13.40 5.13 -6.88
C VAL A 273 -12.74 4.02 -6.06
N TRP A 274 -11.69 3.38 -6.59
CA TRP A 274 -10.96 2.32 -5.90
C TRP A 274 -10.41 2.80 -4.55
N PHE A 275 -9.65 3.89 -4.54
CA PHE A 275 -9.08 4.44 -3.30
C PHE A 275 -10.07 5.22 -2.45
N GLY A 276 -11.24 5.57 -3.00
CA GLY A 276 -12.39 5.99 -2.20
C GLY A 276 -13.00 4.84 -1.41
N ARG A 277 -12.83 3.58 -1.83
CA ARG A 277 -13.35 2.41 -1.12
C ARG A 277 -12.27 1.64 -0.33
N TYR A 278 -11.00 1.81 -0.66
CA TYR A 278 -9.85 1.12 -0.06
C TYR A 278 -9.22 1.95 1.07
N SER A 279 -9.24 1.45 2.32
CA SER A 279 -8.99 2.22 3.54
C SER A 279 -7.57 2.81 3.70
N THR A 280 -7.24 3.89 2.99
CA THR A 280 -5.92 4.52 3.06
C THR A 280 -5.96 6.03 3.30
N ALA A 281 -4.88 6.57 3.86
CA ALA A 281 -4.79 7.98 4.27
C ALA A 281 -4.77 8.97 3.08
N GLU A 282 -4.48 8.50 1.86
CA GLU A 282 -4.41 9.32 0.64
C GLU A 282 -5.64 10.19 0.41
N THR A 283 -6.86 9.68 0.62
CA THR A 283 -8.09 10.45 0.39
C THR A 283 -8.31 11.51 1.46
N THR A 284 -7.87 11.25 2.70
CA THR A 284 -7.80 12.26 3.77
C THR A 284 -6.85 13.39 3.38
N THR A 285 -5.66 13.03 2.88
CA THR A 285 -4.68 14.00 2.39
C THR A 285 -5.22 14.79 1.19
N GLN A 286 -5.89 14.11 0.24
CA GLN A 286 -6.58 14.76 -0.88
C GLN A 286 -7.57 15.82 -0.36
N PHE A 287 -8.44 15.46 0.57
CA PHE A 287 -9.38 16.37 1.19
C PHE A 287 -8.71 17.62 1.75
N LEU A 288 -7.71 17.43 2.61
CA LEU A 288 -7.05 18.52 3.33
C LEU A 288 -6.24 19.42 2.38
N ILE A 289 -5.55 18.85 1.40
CA ILE A 289 -4.80 19.60 0.38
C ILE A 289 -5.76 20.49 -0.41
N TRP A 290 -6.81 19.92 -1.01
CA TRP A 290 -7.69 20.68 -1.90
C TRP A 290 -8.60 21.66 -1.13
N ALA A 291 -9.00 21.33 0.10
CA ALA A 291 -9.69 22.27 0.99
C ALA A 291 -8.78 23.46 1.37
N GLY A 292 -7.52 23.19 1.72
CA GLY A 292 -6.52 24.21 2.02
C GLY A 292 -6.24 25.12 0.82
N LEU A 293 -6.07 24.55 -0.38
CA LEU A 293 -5.90 25.30 -1.63
C LEU A 293 -7.13 26.14 -1.98
N TYR A 294 -8.34 25.61 -1.78
CA TYR A 294 -9.59 26.37 -1.94
C TYR A 294 -9.63 27.59 -1.01
N PHE A 295 -9.40 27.39 0.29
CA PHE A 295 -9.46 28.48 1.25
C PHE A 295 -8.34 29.49 1.03
N PHE A 296 -7.15 29.05 0.63
CA PHE A 296 -6.06 29.94 0.23
C PHE A 296 -6.45 30.80 -0.98
N ALA A 297 -7.02 30.19 -2.03
CA ALA A 297 -7.48 30.92 -3.21
C ALA A 297 -8.60 31.93 -2.89
N LYS A 298 -9.43 31.66 -1.87
CA LYS A 298 -10.45 32.58 -1.37
C LYS A 298 -9.89 33.68 -0.46
N ALA A 299 -8.82 33.39 0.29
CA ALA A 299 -8.17 34.39 1.13
C ALA A 299 -7.36 35.41 0.29
N GLU A 300 -6.83 34.96 -0.85
CA GLU A 300 -6.00 35.75 -1.78
C GLU A 300 -6.77 36.25 -3.02
N SER A 301 -8.11 36.20 -3.03
CA SER A 301 -8.90 36.86 -4.08
C SER A 301 -8.88 38.38 -3.93
N ASP A 302 -9.00 39.10 -5.04
CA ASP A 302 -8.97 40.58 -5.10
C ASP A 302 -10.26 41.24 -4.52
N ASP A 303 -10.89 40.62 -3.51
CA ASP A 303 -12.07 41.14 -2.85
C ASP A 303 -11.73 42.36 -1.97
N ALA A 304 -12.65 43.31 -1.85
CA ALA A 304 -12.42 44.59 -1.14
C ALA A 304 -12.09 44.43 0.36
N GLN A 305 -12.37 43.28 0.97
CA GLN A 305 -11.99 42.97 2.35
C GLN A 305 -11.39 41.57 2.48
N PRO A 306 -10.31 41.40 3.27
CA PRO A 306 -9.67 40.11 3.47
C PRO A 306 -10.59 39.15 4.21
N ASN A 307 -10.79 37.96 3.64
CA ASN A 307 -11.63 36.92 4.25
C ASN A 307 -10.87 36.20 5.37
N ARG A 308 -11.08 36.67 6.61
CA ARG A 308 -10.39 36.16 7.81
C ARG A 308 -10.63 34.68 8.06
N LEU A 309 -11.87 34.23 7.88
CA LEU A 309 -12.23 32.82 8.05
C LEU A 309 -11.49 31.95 7.03
N ALA A 310 -11.50 32.35 5.75
CA ALA A 310 -10.79 31.60 4.71
C ALA A 310 -9.27 31.52 5.00
N ALA A 311 -8.64 32.61 5.42
CA ALA A 311 -7.23 32.62 5.78
C ALA A 311 -6.90 31.64 6.92
N LEU A 312 -7.70 31.66 8.00
CA LEU A 312 -7.51 30.74 9.13
C LEU A 312 -7.77 29.28 8.73
N MET A 313 -8.85 29.02 7.99
CA MET A 313 -9.20 27.66 7.55
C MET A 313 -8.19 27.10 6.54
N ALA A 314 -7.58 27.94 5.71
CA ALA A 314 -6.47 27.53 4.85
C ALA A 314 -5.31 26.99 5.71
N GLY A 315 -4.89 27.73 6.72
CA GLY A 315 -3.85 27.32 7.66
C GLY A 315 -4.18 26.01 8.39
N ILE A 316 -5.40 25.89 8.92
CA ILE A 316 -5.85 24.68 9.63
C ILE A 316 -5.88 23.47 8.70
N ALA A 317 -6.50 23.57 7.52
CA ALA A 317 -6.59 22.46 6.58
C ALA A 317 -5.20 22.01 6.10
N ILE A 318 -4.32 22.96 5.75
CA ILE A 318 -2.94 22.67 5.35
C ILE A 318 -2.17 22.02 6.50
N GLY A 319 -2.31 22.52 7.73
CA GLY A 319 -1.62 21.99 8.89
C GLY A 319 -2.10 20.60 9.30
N GLN A 320 -3.40 20.30 9.16
CA GLN A 320 -3.94 18.96 9.41
C GLN A 320 -3.38 17.89 8.45
N VAL A 321 -2.80 18.28 7.30
CA VAL A 321 -2.08 17.31 6.44
C VAL A 321 -0.99 16.61 7.24
N ALA A 322 -0.28 17.33 8.11
CA ALA A 322 0.78 16.78 8.98
C ALA A 322 0.26 15.84 10.08
N LEU A 323 -1.06 15.76 10.30
CA LEU A 323 -1.72 14.79 11.19
C LEU A 323 -2.29 13.57 10.42
N ALA A 324 -2.27 13.61 9.09
CA ALA A 324 -2.76 12.54 8.22
C ALA A 324 -1.63 11.81 7.48
N ARG A 325 -0.63 12.54 6.96
CA ARG A 325 0.51 11.97 6.21
C ARG A 325 1.70 12.92 6.19
N LEU A 326 2.92 12.37 6.07
CA LEU A 326 4.15 13.14 5.90
C LEU A 326 4.30 13.66 4.45
N ASP A 327 3.36 14.51 4.03
CA ASP A 327 3.30 15.09 2.68
C ASP A 327 3.82 16.54 2.67
N PHE A 328 5.08 16.72 2.26
CA PHE A 328 5.73 18.04 2.26
C PHE A 328 5.46 18.89 1.00
N PHE A 329 4.76 18.36 -0.01
CA PHE A 329 4.54 19.05 -1.30
C PHE A 329 3.74 20.34 -1.17
N LEU A 330 2.85 20.42 -0.18
CA LEU A 330 2.06 21.61 0.11
C LEU A 330 2.75 22.52 1.12
N LEU A 331 3.36 21.95 2.16
CA LEU A 331 3.99 22.71 3.24
C LEU A 331 5.16 23.55 2.73
N GLY A 332 6.03 22.99 1.87
CA GLY A 332 7.19 23.71 1.31
C GLY A 332 6.81 25.01 0.59
N PRO A 333 5.94 24.97 -0.44
CA PRO A 333 5.48 26.17 -1.14
C PRO A 333 4.78 27.20 -0.24
N VAL A 334 3.99 26.75 0.74
CA VAL A 334 3.30 27.65 1.68
C VAL A 334 4.30 28.36 2.60
N LEU A 335 5.26 27.63 3.17
CA LEU A 335 6.31 28.22 4.00
C LEU A 335 7.19 29.18 3.18
N ALA A 336 7.53 28.83 1.94
CA ALA A 336 8.26 29.72 1.04
C ALA A 336 7.49 31.01 0.73
N TYR A 337 6.16 30.92 0.56
CA TYR A 337 5.29 32.08 0.38
C TYR A 337 5.24 32.97 1.62
N LEU A 338 5.05 32.39 2.80
CA LEU A 338 5.03 33.14 4.07
C LEU A 338 6.40 33.80 4.32
N LEU A 339 7.49 33.09 4.07
CA LEU A 339 8.85 33.63 4.15
C LEU A 339 9.05 34.77 3.14
N TYR A 340 8.58 34.61 1.90
CA TYR A 340 8.64 35.67 0.89
C TYR A 340 7.87 36.91 1.33
N CYS A 341 6.63 36.77 1.80
CA CYS A 341 5.83 37.88 2.31
C CYS A 341 6.50 38.58 3.51
N TRP A 342 7.16 37.81 4.37
CA TRP A 342 7.99 38.35 5.44
C TRP A 342 9.15 39.15 4.84
N LEU A 343 10.02 38.54 4.04
CA LEU A 343 11.19 39.18 3.41
C LEU A 343 10.85 40.46 2.65
N SER A 344 9.76 40.45 1.87
CA SER A 344 9.29 41.58 1.07
C SER A 344 8.54 42.64 1.88
N ARG A 345 8.44 42.47 3.22
CA ARG A 345 7.66 43.33 4.14
C ARG A 345 6.19 43.51 3.75
N ARG A 346 5.59 42.47 3.16
CA ARG A 346 4.17 42.40 2.75
C ARG A 346 3.31 41.58 3.72
N TRP A 347 3.83 41.30 4.91
CA TRP A 347 3.12 40.52 5.92
C TRP A 347 1.87 41.26 6.39
N GLY A 348 0.69 40.70 6.10
CA GLY A 348 -0.59 41.25 6.49
C GLY A 348 -1.37 40.33 7.43
N ARG A 349 -2.65 40.68 7.67
CA ARG A 349 -3.57 39.88 8.48
C ARG A 349 -3.86 38.50 7.88
N THR A 350 -3.91 38.40 6.55
CA THR A 350 -4.14 37.12 5.85
C THR A 350 -3.01 36.13 6.16
N GLN A 351 -1.76 36.55 5.98
CA GLN A 351 -0.58 35.71 6.25
C GLN A 351 -0.47 35.36 7.72
N MET A 352 -0.80 36.29 8.63
CA MET A 352 -0.87 36.02 10.06
C MET A 352 -1.87 34.90 10.38
N LEU A 353 -3.11 34.97 9.87
CA LEU A 353 -4.15 33.97 10.16
C LEU A 353 -3.84 32.61 9.55
N ILE A 354 -3.28 32.57 8.33
CA ILE A 354 -2.76 31.33 7.73
C ILE A 354 -1.69 30.73 8.64
N SER A 355 -0.76 31.55 9.13
CA SER A 355 0.35 31.09 9.98
C SER A 355 -0.12 30.61 11.35
N LEU A 356 -1.12 31.25 11.94
CA LEU A 356 -1.71 30.83 13.22
C LEU A 356 -2.43 29.48 13.09
N GLY A 357 -3.28 29.32 12.06
CA GLY A 357 -3.97 28.06 11.81
C GLY A 357 -3.00 26.92 11.49
N LEU A 358 -2.01 27.20 10.64
CA LEU A 358 -0.94 26.25 10.31
C LEU A 358 -0.10 25.90 11.54
N GLY A 359 0.37 26.91 12.29
CA GLY A 359 1.21 26.74 13.46
C GLY A 359 0.54 25.94 14.57
N ALA A 360 -0.76 26.17 14.84
CA ALA A 360 -1.51 25.41 15.83
C ALA A 360 -1.57 23.91 15.48
N MET A 361 -1.85 23.58 14.21
CA MET A 361 -1.92 22.19 13.77
C MET A 361 -0.54 21.54 13.65
N LEU A 362 0.51 22.29 13.27
CA LEU A 362 1.89 21.78 13.26
C LEU A 362 2.43 21.56 14.67
N LEU A 363 2.07 22.41 15.63
CA LEU A 363 2.39 22.19 17.04
C LEU A 363 1.73 20.89 17.53
N HIS A 364 0.44 20.70 17.25
CA HIS A 364 -0.26 19.46 17.56
C HIS A 364 0.41 18.25 16.89
N ALA A 365 0.74 18.34 15.60
CA ALA A 365 1.45 17.27 14.89
C ALA A 365 2.83 16.98 15.51
N GLY A 366 3.57 18.01 15.93
CA GLY A 366 4.85 17.84 16.63
C GLY A 366 4.70 17.11 17.96
N LEU A 367 3.68 17.46 18.76
CA LEU A 367 3.37 16.77 20.01
C LEU A 367 2.97 15.31 19.75
N HIS A 368 2.09 15.08 18.78
CA HIS A 368 1.67 13.74 18.38
C HIS A 368 2.86 12.87 17.93
N LEU A 369 3.76 13.43 17.13
CA LEU A 369 4.99 12.77 16.69
C LEU A 369 5.94 12.48 17.86
N ALA A 370 6.09 13.39 18.81
CA ALA A 370 7.00 13.21 19.95
C ALA A 370 6.50 12.13 20.94
N PHE A 371 5.20 12.10 21.23
CA PHE A 371 4.64 11.27 22.31
C PHE A 371 3.98 9.96 21.85
N ILE A 372 3.54 9.91 20.59
CA ILE A 372 2.77 8.78 20.06
C ILE A 372 3.45 8.20 18.83
N ALA A 373 3.54 8.95 17.73
CA ALA A 373 4.01 8.46 16.44
C ALA A 373 5.55 8.52 16.25
N ARG A 374 6.33 8.48 17.34
CA ARG A 374 7.80 8.64 17.31
C ARG A 374 8.48 7.58 16.43
N ALA A 375 8.10 6.31 16.60
CA ALA A 375 8.68 5.21 15.81
C ALA A 375 8.41 5.43 14.32
N TYR A 376 7.18 5.80 13.96
CA TYR A 376 6.83 6.03 12.57
C TYR A 376 7.71 7.08 11.89
N LEU A 377 7.98 8.23 12.54
CA LEU A 377 8.83 9.29 11.97
C LEU A 377 10.29 8.86 11.84
N PHE A 378 10.89 8.35 12.92
CA PHE A 378 12.32 8.06 12.94
C PHE A 378 12.67 6.78 12.17
N ASP A 379 11.81 5.76 12.22
CA ASP A 379 12.03 4.50 11.49
C ASP A 379 11.84 4.71 9.98
N THR A 380 10.86 5.52 9.58
CA THR A 380 10.64 5.87 8.16
C THR A 380 11.68 6.89 7.66
N GLY A 381 12.05 7.85 8.50
CA GLY A 381 12.97 8.94 8.20
C GLY A 381 14.45 8.61 8.42
N TYR A 382 14.77 7.39 8.86
CA TYR A 382 16.09 6.97 9.37
C TYR A 382 17.27 7.49 8.55
N ASP A 383 17.28 7.22 7.23
CA ASP A 383 18.38 7.63 6.36
C ASP A 383 18.46 9.16 6.20
N ARG A 384 17.32 9.83 6.09
CA ARG A 384 17.25 11.29 5.85
C ARG A 384 17.56 12.12 7.08
N LEU A 385 17.19 11.64 8.25
CA LEU A 385 17.41 12.34 9.51
C LEU A 385 18.88 12.28 9.93
N ARG A 386 19.60 11.17 9.65
CA ARG A 386 21.03 11.04 9.94
C ARG A 386 21.95 11.75 8.94
N GLU A 387 21.47 12.05 7.72
CA GLU A 387 22.26 12.72 6.67
C GLU A 387 22.80 14.10 7.12
N TRP A 388 22.05 14.81 7.97
CA TRP A 388 22.37 16.16 8.45
C TRP A 388 22.75 16.13 9.93
N ALA A 389 23.88 16.72 10.30
CA ALA A 389 24.40 16.70 11.67
C ALA A 389 23.45 17.40 12.66
N LEU A 390 22.86 18.54 12.27
CA LEU A 390 21.90 19.28 13.10
C LEU A 390 20.62 18.50 13.36
N ILE A 391 20.03 17.94 12.30
CA ILE A 391 18.78 17.16 12.41
C ILE A 391 19.06 15.88 13.20
N GLY A 392 20.18 15.21 12.93
CA GLY A 392 20.65 14.07 13.70
C GLY A 392 20.78 14.41 15.19
N PHE A 393 21.41 15.55 15.52
CA PHE A 393 21.59 16.00 16.91
C PHE A 393 20.24 16.20 17.63
N LEU A 394 19.31 16.91 16.97
CA LEU A 394 17.96 17.15 17.50
C LEU A 394 17.14 15.86 17.62
N SER A 395 17.49 14.82 16.87
CA SER A 395 16.83 13.51 16.93
C SER A 395 17.29 12.67 18.11
N LEU A 396 18.55 12.80 18.58
CA LEU A 396 19.15 11.95 19.61
C LEU A 396 18.30 11.72 20.89
N PRO A 397 17.58 12.73 21.44
CA PRO A 397 16.75 12.54 22.63
C PRO A 397 15.59 11.55 22.43
N PHE A 398 15.17 11.33 21.19
CA PHE A 398 14.03 10.48 20.84
C PHE A 398 14.44 9.06 20.40
N LEU A 399 15.74 8.81 20.23
CA LEU A 399 16.28 7.53 19.75
C LEU A 399 16.64 6.61 20.92
N THR A 400 16.54 5.30 20.68
CA THR A 400 17.08 4.26 21.56
C THR A 400 18.62 4.34 21.62
N PRO A 401 19.27 3.81 22.68
CA PRO A 401 20.73 3.83 22.80
C PRO A 401 21.45 3.25 21.57
N GLU A 402 20.95 2.16 21.01
CA GLU A 402 21.54 1.46 19.87
C GLU A 402 21.46 2.30 18.60
N VAL A 403 20.29 2.84 18.27
CA VAL A 403 20.12 3.73 17.11
C VAL A 403 20.92 5.02 17.29
N ARG A 404 21.02 5.53 18.52
CA ARG A 404 21.83 6.71 18.86
C ARG A 404 23.31 6.47 18.57
N GLU A 405 23.83 5.31 18.95
CA GLU A 405 25.22 4.93 18.65
C GLU A 405 25.46 4.91 17.14
N VAL A 406 24.54 4.34 16.37
CA VAL A 406 24.64 4.32 14.90
C VAL A 406 24.60 5.74 14.31
N TYR A 407 23.79 6.65 14.85
CA TYR A 407 23.81 8.05 14.45
C TYR A 407 25.17 8.71 14.75
N LEU A 408 25.85 8.34 15.83
CA LEU A 408 27.14 8.93 16.22
C LEU A 408 28.33 8.32 15.47
N THR A 409 28.26 7.06 15.05
CA THR A 409 29.43 6.30 14.55
C THR A 409 29.34 5.92 13.07
N ALA A 410 28.13 5.79 12.50
CA ALA A 410 27.98 5.20 11.17
C ALA A 410 28.56 6.09 10.06
N LYS A 411 29.22 5.43 9.09
CA LYS A 411 29.70 6.06 7.86
C LYS A 411 28.51 6.63 7.08
N GLY A 412 28.56 7.94 6.82
CA GLY A 412 27.48 8.68 6.14
C GLY A 412 26.54 9.45 7.07
N SER A 413 26.61 9.23 8.39
CA SER A 413 25.96 10.10 9.36
C SER A 413 26.65 11.47 9.41
N GLY A 414 25.86 12.55 9.42
CA GLY A 414 26.36 13.90 9.62
C GLY A 414 27.03 14.10 10.97
N LEU A 415 26.57 13.37 12.01
CA LEU A 415 27.08 13.46 13.37
C LEU A 415 28.42 12.74 13.59
N ALA A 416 28.79 11.79 12.73
CA ALA A 416 30.06 11.08 12.84
C ALA A 416 31.28 12.01 12.62
N SER A 417 31.08 13.22 12.11
CA SER A 417 32.11 14.24 11.89
C SER A 417 31.93 15.42 12.86
N PRO A 418 32.79 15.60 13.89
CA PRO A 418 32.61 16.63 14.91
C PRO A 418 32.54 18.06 14.36
N ARG A 419 33.25 18.34 13.27
CA ARG A 419 33.27 19.66 12.61
C ARG A 419 31.96 19.99 11.89
N ARG A 420 31.16 18.98 11.52
CA ARG A 420 30.00 19.16 10.64
C ARG A 420 28.84 19.87 11.32
N ILE A 421 28.64 19.65 12.63
CA ILE A 421 27.65 20.42 13.41
C ILE A 421 27.99 21.92 13.34
N GLY A 422 29.25 22.29 13.62
CA GLY A 422 29.70 23.68 13.54
C GLY A 422 29.55 24.28 12.14
N MET A 423 29.85 23.50 11.10
CA MET A 423 29.65 23.91 9.70
C MET A 423 28.17 24.14 9.38
N GLU A 424 27.29 23.21 9.74
CA GLU A 424 25.84 23.31 9.48
C GLU A 424 25.20 24.46 10.28
N VAL A 425 25.59 24.67 11.54
CA VAL A 425 25.21 25.84 12.34
C VAL A 425 25.71 27.12 11.68
N GLY A 426 26.97 27.16 11.25
CA GLY A 426 27.55 28.30 10.54
C GLY A 426 26.79 28.61 9.24
N MET A 427 26.47 27.60 8.43
CA MET A 427 25.65 27.74 7.22
C MET A 427 24.25 28.25 7.52
N LEU A 428 23.62 27.77 8.59
CA LEU A 428 22.30 28.22 9.03
C LEU A 428 22.34 29.68 9.51
N LEU A 429 23.35 30.07 10.30
CA LEU A 429 23.54 31.45 10.75
C LEU A 429 23.84 32.39 9.58
N VAL A 430 24.69 31.99 8.62
CA VAL A 430 24.95 32.73 7.39
C VAL A 430 23.68 32.85 6.55
N GLY A 431 22.90 31.78 6.42
CA GLY A 431 21.60 31.77 5.74
C GLY A 431 20.61 32.73 6.40
N LEU A 432 20.47 32.70 7.73
CA LEU A 432 19.64 33.63 8.49
C LEU A 432 20.12 35.07 8.33
N ALA A 433 21.43 35.32 8.47
CA ALA A 433 22.01 36.65 8.26
C ALA A 433 21.75 37.15 6.83
N ALA A 434 21.89 36.29 5.81
CA ALA A 434 21.55 36.61 4.43
C ALA A 434 20.06 36.95 4.27
N LEU A 435 19.15 36.20 4.91
CA LEU A 435 17.72 36.50 4.91
C LEU A 435 17.40 37.84 5.59
N PHE A 436 18.04 38.15 6.74
CA PHE A 436 17.90 39.44 7.41
C PHE A 436 18.48 40.60 6.57
N LEU A 437 19.64 40.41 5.95
CA LEU A 437 20.25 41.37 5.02
C LEU A 437 19.35 41.61 3.81
N LEU A 438 18.75 40.55 3.25
CA LEU A 438 17.81 40.64 2.12
C LEU A 438 16.52 41.37 2.52
N ARG A 439 16.01 41.13 3.73
CA ARG A 439 14.89 41.88 4.32
C ARG A 439 15.23 43.35 4.55
N TRP A 440 16.48 43.64 4.96
CA TRP A 440 16.95 45.02 5.13
C TRP A 440 17.09 45.72 3.78
N ARG A 441 17.72 45.06 2.80
CA ARG A 441 17.88 45.49 1.41
C ARG A 441 16.72 45.02 0.52
N SER A 442 15.49 45.21 0.97
CA SER A 442 14.28 44.83 0.21
C SER A 442 14.20 45.47 -1.19
N ASP A 443 14.97 46.53 -1.46
CA ASP A 443 15.15 47.12 -2.79
C ASP A 443 15.71 46.15 -3.83
N LEU A 444 16.63 45.27 -3.44
CA LEU A 444 17.21 44.26 -4.35
C LEU A 444 16.13 43.25 -4.78
N LEU A 445 15.32 42.79 -3.83
CA LEU A 445 14.16 41.94 -4.11
C LEU A 445 13.17 42.65 -5.04
N ARG A 446 12.85 43.92 -4.79
CA ARG A 446 11.96 44.72 -5.65
C ARG A 446 12.50 44.89 -7.08
N ARG A 447 13.82 45.08 -7.25
CA ARG A 447 14.46 45.14 -8.58
C ARG A 447 14.38 43.80 -9.31
N LEU A 448 14.65 42.70 -8.62
CA LEU A 448 14.53 41.35 -9.19
C LEU A 448 13.07 41.03 -9.56
N GLU A 449 12.11 41.39 -8.71
CA GLU A 449 10.68 41.30 -9.00
C GLU A 449 10.32 42.09 -10.26
N ALA A 450 10.77 43.36 -10.35
CA ALA A 450 10.51 44.19 -11.53
C ALA A 450 11.07 43.56 -12.81
N LEU A 451 12.27 42.97 -12.75
CA LEU A 451 12.88 42.27 -13.88
C LEU A 451 12.09 41.01 -14.27
N LEU A 452 11.69 40.19 -13.29
CA LEU A 452 10.87 38.99 -13.52
C LEU A 452 9.49 39.34 -14.08
N VAL A 453 8.86 40.40 -13.58
CA VAL A 453 7.57 40.89 -14.04
C VAL A 453 7.67 41.44 -15.46
N ALA A 454 8.73 42.19 -15.79
CA ALA A 454 8.98 42.70 -17.14
C ALA A 454 9.14 41.57 -18.16
N ARG A 455 9.74 40.44 -17.76
CA ARG A 455 9.93 39.24 -18.60
C ARG A 455 8.89 38.15 -18.35
N ARG A 456 7.80 38.44 -17.62
CA ARG A 456 6.81 37.44 -17.17
C ARG A 456 6.28 36.59 -18.32
N ARG A 457 5.92 37.21 -19.46
CA ARG A 457 5.37 36.48 -20.61
C ARG A 457 6.36 35.45 -21.16
N MET A 458 7.65 35.81 -21.25
CA MET A 458 8.71 34.91 -21.70
C MET A 458 8.84 33.70 -20.77
N PHE A 459 8.90 33.93 -19.45
CA PHE A 459 9.02 32.84 -18.47
C PHE A 459 7.79 31.92 -18.46
N LEU A 460 6.57 32.48 -18.56
CA LEU A 460 5.34 31.68 -18.60
C LEU A 460 5.22 30.86 -19.89
N HIS A 461 5.66 31.42 -21.03
CA HIS A 461 5.72 30.66 -22.28
C HIS A 461 6.76 29.54 -22.19
N GLY A 462 7.96 29.84 -21.69
CA GLY A 462 9.02 28.84 -21.47
C GLY A 462 8.57 27.72 -20.54
N LEU A 463 7.92 28.05 -19.42
CA LEU A 463 7.39 27.07 -18.48
C LEU A 463 6.29 26.21 -19.13
N SER A 464 5.36 26.82 -19.87
CA SER A 464 4.30 26.10 -20.59
C SER A 464 4.87 25.11 -21.61
N VAL A 465 5.90 25.52 -22.37
CA VAL A 465 6.59 24.64 -23.33
C VAL A 465 7.36 23.54 -22.58
N GLY A 466 8.06 23.89 -21.51
CA GLY A 466 8.80 22.94 -20.68
C GLY A 466 7.91 21.85 -20.09
N VAL A 467 6.71 22.20 -19.62
CA VAL A 467 5.72 21.23 -19.12
C VAL A 467 5.29 20.25 -20.21
N LEU A 468 5.03 20.74 -21.44
CA LEU A 468 4.65 19.89 -22.57
C LEU A 468 5.78 18.95 -22.97
N LEU A 469 7.01 19.47 -23.09
CA LEU A 469 8.20 18.66 -23.43
C LEU A 469 8.50 17.61 -22.37
N LEU A 470 8.38 17.97 -21.09
CA LEU A 470 8.60 17.05 -19.98
C LEU A 470 7.55 15.93 -19.95
N ALA A 471 6.28 16.26 -20.22
CA ALA A 471 5.22 15.27 -20.32
C ALA A 471 5.41 14.34 -21.53
N ALA A 472 5.78 14.88 -22.69
CA ALA A 472 6.10 14.10 -23.88
C ALA A 472 7.29 13.16 -23.63
N TYR A 473 8.34 13.65 -22.98
CA TYR A 473 9.47 12.82 -22.56
C TYR A 473 9.04 11.71 -21.60
N ALA A 474 8.28 12.04 -20.55
CA ALA A 474 7.86 11.07 -19.53
C ALA A 474 6.84 10.04 -20.04
N TYR A 475 6.03 10.37 -21.06
CA TYR A 475 5.03 9.45 -21.62
C TYR A 475 5.56 8.66 -22.82
N LEU A 476 6.29 9.28 -23.75
CA LEU A 476 6.68 8.64 -25.02
C LEU A 476 8.12 8.10 -24.99
N LEU A 477 9.08 8.89 -24.51
CA LEU A 477 10.51 8.58 -24.64
C LEU A 477 11.05 7.75 -23.49
N ARG A 478 10.77 8.14 -22.24
CA ARG A 478 11.27 7.47 -21.03
C ARG A 478 10.86 5.99 -20.92
N PRO A 479 9.61 5.58 -21.25
CA PRO A 479 9.23 4.17 -21.25
C PRO A 479 9.57 3.46 -22.59
N ALA A 480 10.31 4.10 -23.49
CA ALA A 480 10.65 3.59 -24.83
C ALA A 480 9.42 3.19 -25.67
N ILE A 481 8.31 3.94 -25.54
CA ILE A 481 7.15 3.79 -26.45
C ILE A 481 7.53 4.26 -27.85
N LEU A 482 8.21 5.41 -27.95
CA LEU A 482 8.86 5.87 -29.16
C LEU A 482 10.38 5.72 -28.97
N ASP A 483 10.98 4.81 -29.71
CA ASP A 483 12.44 4.64 -29.81
C ASP A 483 12.92 4.81 -31.26
N SER A 484 14.23 4.79 -31.47
CA SER A 484 14.82 4.95 -32.80
C SER A 484 14.43 3.84 -33.77
N ASP A 485 14.16 2.63 -33.27
CA ASP A 485 13.76 1.50 -34.11
C ASP A 485 12.31 1.62 -34.59
N LEU A 486 11.39 2.08 -33.73
CA LEU A 486 10.01 2.33 -34.15
C LEU A 486 9.93 3.47 -35.18
N LEU A 487 10.76 4.51 -35.05
CA LEU A 487 10.76 5.66 -35.96
C LEU A 487 11.54 5.40 -37.26
N PHE A 488 12.61 4.61 -37.22
CA PHE A 488 13.57 4.49 -38.33
C PHE A 488 13.95 3.04 -38.70
N ASN A 489 13.30 2.03 -38.11
CA ASN A 489 13.52 0.59 -38.36
C ASN A 489 14.99 0.13 -38.24
N THR A 490 15.73 0.71 -37.30
CA THR A 490 17.19 0.48 -37.15
C THR A 490 17.56 -0.95 -36.77
N ARG A 491 16.63 -1.76 -36.26
CA ARG A 491 16.85 -3.14 -35.79
C ARG A 491 15.91 -4.16 -36.46
N GLY A 492 15.23 -3.76 -37.53
CA GLY A 492 14.29 -4.61 -38.25
C GLY A 492 12.97 -4.84 -37.52
N GLY A 493 12.59 -3.97 -36.57
CA GLY A 493 11.32 -4.07 -35.83
C GLY A 493 10.08 -4.04 -36.72
N TRP A 494 10.17 -3.54 -37.96
CA TRP A 494 9.05 -3.51 -38.91
C TRP A 494 8.92 -4.77 -39.77
N ASN A 495 9.92 -5.66 -39.73
CA ASN A 495 9.94 -6.91 -40.49
C ASN A 495 9.35 -8.06 -39.65
N ASP A 496 9.17 -9.23 -40.26
CA ASP A 496 8.75 -10.43 -39.53
C ASP A 496 9.78 -10.78 -38.42
N PRO A 497 9.36 -10.90 -37.15
CA PRO A 497 10.26 -11.27 -36.07
C PRO A 497 11.02 -12.59 -36.28
N LEU A 498 10.43 -13.58 -36.97
CA LEU A 498 11.11 -14.84 -37.26
C LEU A 498 12.17 -14.70 -38.37
N SER A 499 12.12 -13.65 -39.18
CA SER A 499 13.14 -13.37 -40.20
C SER A 499 14.29 -12.51 -39.68
N ARG A 500 14.25 -12.07 -38.42
CA ARG A 500 15.34 -11.28 -37.83
C ARG A 500 16.60 -12.14 -37.69
N ASP A 501 17.76 -11.53 -37.95
CA ASP A 501 19.05 -12.19 -37.73
C ASP A 501 19.17 -12.62 -36.26
N PRO A 502 19.39 -13.93 -35.96
CA PRO A 502 19.61 -14.40 -34.59
C PRO A 502 20.72 -13.65 -33.84
N ALA A 503 21.74 -13.15 -34.54
CA ALA A 503 22.83 -12.37 -33.92
C ALA A 503 22.34 -10.98 -33.46
N LEU A 504 21.46 -10.33 -34.23
CA LEU A 504 20.83 -9.06 -33.85
C LEU A 504 19.85 -9.26 -32.68
N VAL A 505 19.09 -10.36 -32.68
CA VAL A 505 18.21 -10.72 -31.56
C VAL A 505 19.02 -10.99 -30.29
N ALA A 506 20.14 -11.70 -30.40
CA ALA A 506 21.04 -11.91 -29.28
C ALA A 506 21.68 -10.60 -28.79
N ALA A 507 22.01 -9.66 -29.69
CA ALA A 507 22.48 -8.32 -29.31
C ALA A 507 21.41 -7.52 -28.57
N ASP A 508 20.15 -7.59 -29.00
CA ASP A 508 19.01 -6.97 -28.29
C ASP A 508 18.82 -7.57 -26.90
N VAL A 509 18.99 -8.89 -26.74
CA VAL A 509 18.93 -9.56 -25.43
C VAL A 509 20.06 -9.08 -24.52
N ARG A 510 21.30 -9.03 -25.01
CA ARG A 510 22.45 -8.53 -24.25
C ARG A 510 22.29 -7.08 -23.83
N ALA A 511 21.73 -6.24 -24.70
CA ALA A 511 21.51 -4.83 -24.42
C ALA A 511 20.21 -4.55 -23.62
N GLY A 512 19.42 -5.59 -23.29
CA GLY A 512 18.22 -5.48 -22.46
C GLY A 512 16.95 -5.04 -23.18
N TRP A 513 17.02 -4.95 -24.51
CA TRP A 513 15.89 -4.53 -25.31
C TRP A 513 14.92 -5.69 -25.54
N MET A 514 15.32 -6.95 -25.40
CA MET A 514 14.46 -8.12 -25.57
C MET A 514 14.73 -9.13 -24.43
N GLY A 515 13.68 -9.72 -23.85
CA GLY A 515 13.84 -10.80 -22.86
C GLY A 515 14.23 -12.13 -23.52
N LEU A 516 14.76 -13.08 -22.75
CA LEU A 516 15.05 -14.44 -23.24
C LEU A 516 13.79 -15.14 -23.74
N ASP A 517 12.69 -15.02 -23.00
CA ASP A 517 11.40 -15.60 -23.39
C ASP A 517 10.83 -14.93 -24.64
N GLU A 518 10.98 -13.61 -24.77
CA GLU A 518 10.55 -12.87 -25.96
C GLU A 518 11.38 -13.27 -27.19
N ALA A 519 12.69 -13.46 -27.03
CA ALA A 519 13.55 -13.97 -28.09
C ALA A 519 13.08 -15.34 -28.56
N ARG A 520 12.74 -16.25 -27.62
CA ARG A 520 12.27 -17.61 -27.92
C ARG A 520 10.86 -17.67 -28.50
N THR A 521 9.93 -16.86 -27.99
CA THR A 521 8.49 -16.93 -28.33
C THR A 521 8.09 -16.01 -29.49
N VAL A 522 8.74 -14.85 -29.64
CA VAL A 522 8.41 -13.87 -30.68
C VAL A 522 9.38 -13.96 -31.85
N ALA A 523 10.69 -13.97 -31.59
CA ALA A 523 11.72 -14.05 -32.64
C ALA A 523 12.14 -15.49 -33.00
N GLY A 524 11.66 -16.48 -32.23
CA GLY A 524 12.01 -17.89 -32.37
C GLY A 524 13.46 -18.24 -32.08
N VAL A 525 14.23 -17.32 -31.49
CA VAL A 525 15.65 -17.49 -31.20
C VAL A 525 15.84 -18.12 -29.82
N VAL A 526 16.38 -19.34 -29.82
CA VAL A 526 16.76 -20.05 -28.60
C VAL A 526 18.20 -19.68 -28.28
N MET A 527 18.47 -19.28 -27.03
CA MET A 527 19.82 -18.97 -26.57
C MET A 527 20.47 -20.22 -25.98
N GLN A 528 21.79 -20.33 -26.11
CA GLN A 528 22.56 -21.35 -25.39
C GLN A 528 22.41 -21.16 -23.87
N SER A 529 22.52 -22.25 -23.11
CA SER A 529 22.49 -22.21 -21.66
C SER A 529 23.66 -21.39 -21.12
N GLY A 530 23.36 -20.25 -20.51
CA GLY A 530 24.36 -19.32 -20.00
C GLY A 530 23.72 -18.04 -19.51
N PRO A 531 24.52 -17.15 -18.89
CA PRO A 531 24.00 -15.88 -18.40
C PRO A 531 23.60 -14.95 -19.56
N TYR A 532 22.53 -14.15 -19.35
CA TYR A 532 21.90 -13.33 -20.40
C TYR A 532 22.83 -12.32 -21.09
N TRP A 533 23.87 -11.84 -20.40
CA TRP A 533 24.87 -10.91 -20.94
C TRP A 533 25.88 -11.58 -21.90
N PHE A 534 25.92 -12.92 -21.91
CA PHE A 534 26.70 -13.72 -22.86
C PHE A 534 25.78 -14.52 -23.79
N ALA A 535 24.51 -14.11 -23.95
CA ALA A 535 23.55 -14.81 -24.79
C ALA A 535 24.07 -14.93 -26.23
N GLN A 536 24.33 -16.17 -26.65
CA GLN A 536 24.64 -16.58 -28.01
C GLN A 536 23.48 -17.43 -28.54
N PRO A 537 23.05 -17.24 -29.79
CA PRO A 537 21.96 -18.03 -30.35
C PRO A 537 22.40 -19.48 -30.57
N ASP A 538 21.61 -20.44 -30.09
CA ASP A 538 21.69 -21.82 -30.53
C ASP A 538 20.96 -21.92 -31.88
N LEU A 539 21.72 -21.97 -32.97
CA LEU A 539 21.18 -21.94 -34.33
C LEU A 539 20.32 -23.18 -34.63
N ALA A 540 20.66 -24.35 -34.08
CA ALA A 540 19.92 -25.59 -34.33
C ALA A 540 18.57 -25.58 -33.58
N ALA A 541 18.57 -25.22 -32.30
CA ALA A 541 17.35 -25.08 -31.52
C ALA A 541 16.46 -23.92 -32.02
N THR A 542 17.07 -22.83 -32.49
CA THR A 542 16.37 -21.70 -33.12
C THR A 542 15.64 -22.12 -34.39
N ALA A 543 16.24 -22.93 -35.25
CA ALA A 543 15.60 -23.41 -36.47
C ALA A 543 14.31 -24.21 -36.16
N LEU A 544 14.39 -25.15 -35.22
CA LEU A 544 13.24 -25.96 -34.77
C LEU A 544 12.14 -25.11 -34.13
N GLN A 545 12.52 -24.13 -33.30
CA GLN A 545 11.55 -23.24 -32.65
C GLN A 545 10.85 -22.32 -33.65
N ARG A 546 11.58 -21.78 -34.64
CA ARG A 546 11.00 -20.94 -35.71
C ARG A 546 10.04 -21.72 -36.59
N GLU A 547 10.37 -22.97 -36.94
CA GLU A 547 9.49 -23.83 -37.72
C GLU A 547 8.18 -24.09 -36.98
N ARG A 548 8.26 -24.43 -35.69
CA ARG A 548 7.08 -24.59 -34.83
C ARG A 548 6.22 -23.32 -34.80
N LEU A 549 6.83 -22.17 -34.48
CA LEU A 549 6.10 -20.89 -34.41
C LEU A 549 5.49 -20.49 -35.76
N ALA A 550 6.16 -20.77 -36.87
CA ALA A 550 5.64 -20.49 -38.21
C ALA A 550 4.38 -21.34 -38.53
N GLN A 551 4.35 -22.60 -38.10
CA GLN A 551 3.19 -23.47 -38.24
C GLN A 551 2.03 -23.02 -37.33
N GLU A 552 2.32 -22.61 -36.10
CA GLU A 552 1.32 -22.19 -35.11
C GLU A 552 0.69 -20.82 -35.43
N ARG A 553 1.47 -19.84 -35.92
CA ARG A 553 1.02 -18.44 -36.03
C ARG A 553 0.56 -18.00 -37.43
N GLY A 554 0.77 -18.81 -38.46
CA GLY A 554 0.43 -18.48 -39.86
C GLY A 554 1.31 -17.39 -40.51
N PRO A 555 0.93 -16.85 -41.69
CA PRO A 555 1.73 -15.90 -42.45
C PRO A 555 1.84 -14.52 -41.76
N TRP A 556 2.93 -13.79 -42.04
CA TRP A 556 3.16 -12.46 -41.49
C TRP A 556 2.09 -11.45 -41.93
N GLN A 557 1.44 -10.80 -40.95
CA GLN A 557 0.33 -9.86 -41.17
C GLN A 557 0.75 -8.39 -41.03
N GLY A 558 2.06 -8.11 -40.96
CA GLY A 558 2.60 -6.76 -40.89
C GLY A 558 2.98 -6.29 -39.47
N PRO A 559 3.66 -5.14 -39.38
CA PRO A 559 4.35 -4.69 -38.17
C PRO A 559 3.44 -4.32 -37.01
N PHE A 560 2.14 -4.15 -37.23
CA PHE A 560 1.16 -3.83 -36.19
C PHE A 560 0.14 -4.94 -35.94
N SER A 561 0.47 -6.18 -36.37
CA SER A 561 -0.32 -7.37 -36.06
C SER A 561 0.02 -7.93 -34.66
N ALA A 562 -0.75 -8.91 -34.19
CA ALA A 562 -0.47 -9.64 -32.95
C ALA A 562 0.83 -10.48 -32.99
N GLN A 563 1.45 -10.61 -34.18
CA GLN A 563 2.72 -11.30 -34.38
C GLN A 563 3.92 -10.40 -34.05
N SER A 564 3.70 -9.13 -33.67
CA SER A 564 4.71 -8.14 -33.26
C SER A 564 4.27 -7.39 -32.00
N LEU A 565 5.23 -6.83 -31.26
CA LEU A 565 4.96 -6.02 -30.07
C LEU A 565 4.81 -4.52 -30.39
N ASN A 566 5.04 -4.07 -31.64
CA ASN A 566 5.01 -2.64 -31.97
C ASN A 566 3.61 -2.04 -31.82
N TRP A 567 2.57 -2.81 -32.09
CA TRP A 567 1.20 -2.38 -31.86
C TRP A 567 0.93 -2.11 -30.37
N LEU A 568 1.40 -3.01 -29.49
CA LEU A 568 1.32 -2.82 -28.05
C LEU A 568 2.16 -1.63 -27.57
N ARG A 569 3.34 -1.41 -28.16
CA ARG A 569 4.18 -0.21 -27.88
C ARG A 569 3.43 1.08 -28.25
N LEU A 570 2.91 1.19 -29.48
CA LEU A 570 2.22 2.38 -29.99
C LEU A 570 0.92 2.69 -29.24
N GLN A 571 0.18 1.66 -28.83
CA GLN A 571 -1.01 1.86 -28.04
C GLN A 571 -0.69 2.52 -26.69
N GLY A 572 0.51 2.31 -26.13
CA GLY A 572 0.89 2.77 -24.79
C GLY A 572 -0.10 2.31 -23.71
N TYR A 573 -0.97 1.36 -24.03
CA TYR A 573 -2.16 1.01 -23.29
C TYR A 573 -2.05 -0.47 -22.95
N VAL A 574 -2.03 -0.78 -21.65
CA VAL A 574 -2.19 -2.10 -21.04
C VAL A 574 -1.37 -3.24 -21.70
N GLY A 575 -0.24 -3.61 -21.09
CA GLY A 575 0.60 -4.73 -21.56
C GLY A 575 1.81 -4.36 -22.43
N ALA A 576 2.04 -3.06 -22.69
CA ALA A 576 3.25 -2.63 -23.39
C ALA A 576 4.52 -3.01 -22.59
N PRO A 577 5.49 -3.73 -23.19
CA PRO A 577 6.73 -4.09 -22.51
C PRO A 577 7.53 -2.83 -22.24
N ILE A 578 7.68 -2.46 -20.96
CA ILE A 578 8.50 -1.35 -20.52
C ILE A 578 9.94 -1.86 -20.51
N ARG A 579 10.75 -1.42 -21.48
CA ARG A 579 12.12 -1.93 -21.69
C ARG A 579 13.13 -1.00 -21.00
N LEU A 580 14.02 -1.58 -20.20
CA LEU A 580 15.20 -0.87 -19.69
C LEU A 580 16.40 -1.19 -20.57
N PRO A 581 17.27 -0.20 -20.86
CA PRO A 581 18.63 -0.52 -21.25
C PRO A 581 19.31 -1.24 -20.07
N VAL A 582 19.69 -2.51 -20.26
CA VAL A 582 20.39 -3.35 -19.27
C VAL A 582 21.75 -2.77 -18.89
N SER A 583 22.30 -1.88 -19.72
CA SER A 583 23.64 -1.30 -19.57
C SER A 583 23.85 -0.49 -18.28
N LEU A 584 22.82 -0.09 -17.53
CA LEU A 584 22.99 0.88 -16.44
C LEU A 584 23.52 0.32 -15.09
N TRP A 585 23.67 -1.00 -14.91
CA TRP A 585 23.92 -1.58 -13.57
C TRP A 585 24.82 -2.83 -13.53
N TYR A 586 25.88 -2.81 -14.33
CA TYR A 586 27.07 -3.61 -14.05
C TYR A 586 27.69 -3.15 -12.70
N ASN A 587 28.34 -4.03 -11.94
CA ASN A 587 28.94 -3.63 -10.65
C ASN A 587 29.94 -2.47 -10.83
N GLU A 588 30.62 -2.41 -11.98
CA GLU A 588 31.54 -1.33 -12.36
C GLU A 588 30.81 0.02 -12.57
N TYR A 589 29.51 0.02 -12.89
CA TYR A 589 28.73 1.26 -12.98
C TYR A 589 28.55 1.93 -11.61
N ALA A 590 28.56 1.17 -10.51
CA ALA A 590 28.39 1.72 -9.16
C ALA A 590 29.47 2.78 -8.85
N GLU A 591 30.68 2.61 -9.39
CA GLU A 591 31.83 3.49 -9.20
C GLU A 591 31.93 4.59 -10.27
N MET A 592 31.22 4.44 -11.39
CA MET A 592 31.20 5.42 -12.49
C MET A 592 30.31 6.62 -12.18
N ASN A 593 30.78 7.82 -12.53
CA ASN A 593 29.96 9.03 -12.53
C ASN A 593 28.92 9.01 -13.66
N TRP A 594 27.93 9.91 -13.60
CA TRP A 594 26.81 9.91 -14.55
C TRP A 594 27.23 10.05 -16.02
N TRP A 595 28.34 10.76 -16.30
CA TRP A 595 28.88 10.92 -17.65
C TRP A 595 29.55 9.64 -18.15
N GLN A 596 30.39 9.01 -17.31
CA GLN A 596 31.05 7.74 -17.63
C GLN A 596 30.03 6.65 -17.96
N ARG A 597 28.91 6.59 -17.21
CA ARG A 597 27.80 5.65 -17.46
C ARG A 597 27.11 5.85 -18.80
N LEU A 598 27.11 7.08 -19.33
CA LEU A 598 26.51 7.41 -20.62
C LEU A 598 27.42 7.12 -21.81
N THR A 599 28.74 7.08 -21.59
CA THR A 599 29.73 7.01 -22.68
C THR A 599 30.52 5.70 -22.74
N VAL A 600 30.50 4.89 -21.68
CA VAL A 600 31.18 3.58 -21.67
C VAL A 600 30.48 2.61 -22.61
N ASP A 601 31.27 1.87 -23.39
CA ASP A 601 30.77 0.80 -24.25
C ASP A 601 30.39 -0.41 -23.36
N PRO A 602 29.11 -0.83 -23.32
CA PRO A 602 28.70 -1.98 -22.52
C PRO A 602 29.44 -3.27 -22.85
N ALA A 603 29.97 -3.42 -24.08
CA ALA A 603 30.75 -4.59 -24.48
C ALA A 603 32.11 -4.71 -23.74
N THR A 604 32.57 -3.65 -23.08
CA THR A 604 33.84 -3.62 -22.35
C THR A 604 33.72 -3.98 -20.86
N LEU A 605 32.51 -4.20 -20.37
CA LEU A 605 32.21 -4.52 -18.97
C LEU A 605 32.29 -6.03 -18.75
N THR A 606 32.96 -6.47 -17.68
CA THR A 606 33.23 -7.89 -17.43
C THR A 606 32.48 -8.45 -16.23
N SER A 607 31.92 -7.61 -15.34
CA SER A 607 31.15 -8.09 -14.20
C SER A 607 29.82 -8.70 -14.63
N THR A 608 29.31 -9.58 -13.76
CA THR A 608 27.95 -10.09 -13.85
C THR A 608 26.97 -8.95 -13.56
N PRO A 609 26.13 -8.52 -14.52
CA PRO A 609 25.09 -7.54 -14.25
C PRO A 609 24.08 -8.13 -13.25
N ALA A 610 23.90 -7.44 -12.12
CA ALA A 610 22.97 -7.88 -11.09
C ALA A 610 21.53 -7.91 -11.66
N PRO A 611 20.68 -8.88 -11.26
CA PRO A 611 19.27 -8.86 -11.62
C PRO A 611 18.66 -7.48 -11.34
N ILE A 612 17.98 -6.90 -12.33
CA ILE A 612 17.38 -5.58 -12.18
C ILE A 612 16.35 -5.66 -11.07
N ASN A 613 16.59 -4.92 -9.98
CA ASN A 613 15.61 -4.82 -8.92
C ASN A 613 14.36 -4.11 -9.49
N ASP A 614 13.20 -4.77 -9.44
CA ASP A 614 11.93 -4.27 -9.99
C ASP A 614 11.57 -2.84 -9.57
N LYS A 615 12.08 -2.42 -8.41
CA LYS A 615 11.99 -1.05 -7.92
C LYS A 615 12.42 -0.02 -8.95
N TYR A 616 13.46 -0.30 -9.74
CA TYR A 616 13.98 0.62 -10.76
C TYR A 616 13.24 0.55 -12.10
N MET A 617 12.53 -0.56 -12.38
CA MET A 617 11.69 -0.74 -13.57
C MET A 617 10.38 0.03 -13.46
N ILE A 618 9.72 -0.09 -12.30
CA ILE A 618 8.36 0.45 -12.05
C ILE A 618 8.20 1.93 -12.44
N PRO A 619 9.15 2.85 -12.14
CA PRO A 619 8.94 4.29 -12.35
C PRO A 619 8.97 4.75 -13.80
N LEU A 620 9.54 3.96 -14.69
CA LEU A 620 9.86 4.39 -16.06
C LEU A 620 8.61 4.68 -16.88
N ALA A 621 7.54 3.95 -16.60
CA ALA A 621 6.25 4.12 -17.26
C ALA A 621 5.18 4.71 -16.34
N ASN A 622 5.55 5.36 -15.23
CA ASN A 622 4.56 5.89 -14.28
C ASN A 622 3.52 6.81 -14.93
N LEU A 623 3.91 7.66 -15.88
CA LEU A 623 2.96 8.55 -16.56
C LEU A 623 2.04 7.79 -17.53
N VAL A 624 2.56 6.76 -18.21
CA VAL A 624 1.78 5.85 -19.07
C VAL A 624 0.72 5.10 -18.27
N ARG A 625 1.16 4.56 -17.15
CA ARG A 625 0.38 3.90 -16.11
C ARG A 625 -0.75 4.80 -15.59
N VAL A 626 -0.46 6.05 -15.23
CA VAL A 626 -1.49 7.06 -14.90
C VAL A 626 -2.47 7.25 -16.07
N GLY A 627 -1.96 7.23 -17.30
CA GLY A 627 -2.75 7.26 -18.54
C GLY A 627 -3.74 6.11 -18.71
N TRP A 628 -3.51 4.92 -18.16
CA TRP A 628 -4.47 3.81 -18.26
C TRP A 628 -5.81 4.10 -17.58
N TYR A 629 -5.82 5.02 -16.61
CA TYR A 629 -7.03 5.43 -15.88
C TYR A 629 -7.51 6.83 -16.26
N LEU A 630 -6.73 7.61 -17.02
CA LEU A 630 -7.15 8.89 -17.59
C LEU A 630 -7.48 8.84 -19.08
N SER A 631 -7.08 7.78 -19.78
CA SER A 631 -6.94 7.73 -21.25
C SER A 631 -5.77 8.57 -21.78
N PRO A 632 -5.20 8.21 -22.95
CA PRO A 632 -4.26 9.08 -23.66
C PRO A 632 -4.86 10.46 -23.99
N LEU A 633 -6.14 10.51 -24.36
CA LEU A 633 -6.85 11.77 -24.61
C LEU A 633 -6.91 12.64 -23.34
N GLY A 634 -7.28 12.04 -22.20
CA GLY A 634 -7.36 12.74 -20.92
C GLY A 634 -6.01 13.26 -20.47
N LEU A 635 -4.92 12.52 -20.69
CA LEU A 635 -3.56 13.01 -20.46
C LEU A 635 -3.23 14.22 -21.35
N ILE A 636 -3.50 14.15 -22.66
CA ILE A 636 -3.25 15.28 -23.57
C ILE A 636 -4.04 16.51 -23.12
N LEU A 637 -5.35 16.37 -22.91
CA LEU A 637 -6.21 17.46 -22.44
C LEU A 637 -5.76 18.01 -21.08
N GLY A 638 -5.39 17.13 -20.16
CA GLY A 638 -4.91 17.48 -18.82
C GLY A 638 -3.61 18.28 -18.85
N VAL A 639 -2.59 17.79 -19.56
CA VAL A 639 -1.29 18.47 -19.69
C VAL A 639 -1.44 19.80 -20.45
N VAL A 640 -2.15 19.79 -21.58
CA VAL A 640 -2.37 21.01 -22.39
C VAL A 640 -3.13 22.06 -21.59
N GLY A 641 -4.20 21.66 -20.91
CA GLY A 641 -4.97 22.57 -20.07
C GLY A 641 -4.15 23.13 -18.92
N TYR A 642 -3.35 22.30 -18.26
CA TYR A 642 -2.46 22.72 -17.20
C TYR A 642 -1.36 23.70 -17.67
N ALA A 643 -0.74 23.44 -18.82
CA ALA A 643 0.23 24.33 -19.44
C ALA A 643 -0.40 25.68 -19.86
N LEU A 644 -1.61 25.63 -20.43
CA LEU A 644 -2.39 26.82 -20.75
C LEU A 644 -2.79 27.61 -19.49
N TRP A 645 -3.04 26.93 -18.37
CA TRP A 645 -3.36 27.58 -17.10
C TRP A 645 -2.15 28.35 -16.55
N TRP A 646 -0.95 27.79 -16.60
CA TRP A 646 0.29 28.54 -16.31
C TRP A 646 0.42 29.78 -17.20
N ARG A 647 0.15 29.63 -18.51
CA ARG A 647 0.29 30.72 -19.47
C ARG A 647 -0.73 31.84 -19.28
N ARG A 648 -2.01 31.50 -19.08
CA ARG A 648 -3.14 32.46 -19.15
C ARG A 648 -3.84 32.71 -17.82
N GLY A 649 -3.74 31.79 -16.86
CA GLY A 649 -4.52 31.79 -15.62
C GLY A 649 -3.68 31.88 -14.34
N LEU A 650 -2.40 32.23 -14.41
CA LEU A 650 -1.57 32.45 -13.22
C LEU A 650 -1.95 33.77 -12.52
N THR A 651 -2.44 33.65 -11.29
CA THR A 651 -2.90 34.74 -10.41
C THR A 651 -2.43 34.50 -8.97
N ARG A 652 -2.66 35.47 -8.07
CA ARG A 652 -2.42 35.30 -6.63
C ARG A 652 -3.22 34.14 -6.02
N ALA A 653 -4.42 33.90 -6.52
CA ALA A 653 -5.28 32.81 -6.06
C ALA A 653 -4.91 31.43 -6.65
N SER A 654 -4.28 31.37 -7.83
CA SER A 654 -4.05 30.10 -8.55
C SER A 654 -2.62 29.56 -8.49
N TRP A 655 -1.62 30.40 -8.19
CA TRP A 655 -0.20 29.98 -8.26
C TRP A 655 0.12 28.81 -7.34
N LEU A 656 -0.45 28.78 -6.11
CA LEU A 656 -0.12 27.76 -5.12
C LEU A 656 -0.59 26.39 -5.60
N PHE A 657 -1.82 26.31 -6.11
CA PHE A 657 -2.36 25.08 -6.70
C PHE A 657 -1.49 24.59 -7.85
N LEU A 658 -1.11 25.48 -8.78
CA LEU A 658 -0.26 25.12 -9.90
C LEU A 658 1.10 24.60 -9.40
N THR A 659 1.78 25.33 -8.52
CA THR A 659 3.07 24.86 -7.99
C THR A 659 2.99 23.51 -7.29
N VAL A 660 1.98 23.30 -6.43
CA VAL A 660 1.79 22.03 -5.69
C VAL A 660 1.46 20.89 -6.65
N ALA A 661 0.60 21.12 -7.64
CA ALA A 661 0.25 20.15 -8.67
C ALA A 661 1.48 19.73 -9.50
N PHE A 662 2.32 20.70 -9.89
CA PHE A 662 3.56 20.41 -10.63
C PHE A 662 4.54 19.58 -9.81
N ILE A 663 4.88 20.05 -8.60
CA ILE A 663 5.89 19.40 -7.75
C ILE A 663 5.43 17.99 -7.36
N GLY A 664 4.19 17.83 -6.91
CA GLY A 664 3.65 16.54 -6.50
C GLY A 664 3.62 15.54 -7.67
N THR A 665 3.15 15.97 -8.84
CA THR A 665 3.11 15.10 -10.03
C THR A 665 4.51 14.74 -10.51
N PHE A 666 5.41 15.72 -10.61
CA PHE A 666 6.79 15.51 -11.04
C PHE A 666 7.52 14.51 -10.13
N PHE A 667 7.38 14.69 -8.82
CA PHE A 667 8.01 13.83 -7.82
C PHE A 667 7.55 12.38 -7.97
N TYR A 668 6.24 12.12 -7.98
CA TYR A 668 5.72 10.74 -8.05
C TYR A 668 5.91 10.08 -9.41
N VAL A 669 5.92 10.84 -10.51
CA VAL A 669 6.30 10.30 -11.82
C VAL A 669 7.76 9.86 -11.83
N ARG A 670 8.65 10.58 -11.14
CA ARG A 670 10.08 10.26 -11.05
C ARG A 670 10.40 9.15 -10.04
N GLN A 671 9.66 9.07 -8.93
CA GLN A 671 10.04 8.29 -7.76
C GLN A 671 10.06 6.76 -7.96
N THR A 672 11.02 6.12 -7.30
CA THR A 672 11.36 4.68 -7.31
C THR A 672 10.74 3.88 -6.17
N TYR A 673 9.82 4.45 -5.40
CA TYR A 673 9.34 3.75 -4.21
C TYR A 673 8.44 2.58 -4.64
N GLY A 674 8.84 1.38 -4.27
CA GLY A 674 8.09 0.14 -4.45
C GLY A 674 8.90 -0.91 -3.69
N THR A 675 8.25 -1.84 -3.02
CA THR A 675 8.89 -3.13 -2.78
C THR A 675 8.78 -3.94 -4.07
N SER A 676 9.64 -4.95 -4.27
CA SER A 676 9.64 -5.80 -5.47
C SER A 676 8.27 -6.45 -5.76
N ASP A 677 7.41 -6.62 -4.74
CA ASP A 677 6.12 -7.32 -4.85
C ASP A 677 4.85 -6.44 -4.93
N GLN A 678 4.92 -5.14 -5.29
CA GLN A 678 3.69 -4.33 -5.30
C GLN A 678 2.91 -4.42 -6.62
N HIS A 679 1.77 -5.11 -6.58
CA HIS A 679 0.76 -5.10 -7.64
C HIS A 679 0.34 -3.68 -8.00
N TYR A 680 0.18 -3.43 -9.29
CA TYR A 680 0.23 -2.08 -9.84
C TYR A 680 -0.92 -1.18 -9.34
N ILE A 681 -2.10 -1.76 -9.08
CA ILE A 681 -3.25 -1.00 -8.57
C ILE A 681 -2.96 -0.31 -7.24
N TYR A 682 -2.14 -0.89 -6.36
CA TYR A 682 -1.80 -0.32 -5.05
C TYR A 682 -0.82 0.85 -5.13
N ILE A 683 0.08 0.84 -6.13
CA ILE A 683 1.03 1.94 -6.37
C ILE A 683 0.30 3.23 -6.74
N LEU A 684 -0.86 3.11 -7.41
CA LEU A 684 -1.63 4.25 -7.89
C LEU A 684 -2.15 5.17 -6.78
N ARG A 685 -2.22 4.68 -5.53
CA ARG A 685 -2.63 5.47 -4.36
C ARG A 685 -1.89 6.80 -4.29
N ARG A 686 -0.61 6.83 -4.64
CA ARG A 686 0.24 8.03 -4.56
C ARG A 686 -0.20 9.18 -5.47
N PHE A 687 -0.89 8.88 -6.56
CA PHE A 687 -1.36 9.87 -7.51
C PHE A 687 -2.74 10.43 -7.13
N VAL A 688 -3.46 9.79 -6.19
CA VAL A 688 -4.80 10.18 -5.75
C VAL A 688 -4.82 11.58 -5.11
N PRO A 689 -3.90 11.95 -4.19
CA PRO A 689 -4.01 13.23 -3.50
C PRO A 689 -3.86 14.45 -4.41
N ILE A 690 -3.00 14.39 -5.44
CA ILE A 690 -2.60 15.57 -6.22
C ILE A 690 -2.76 15.35 -7.73
N ALA A 691 -2.15 14.32 -8.30
CA ALA A 691 -1.98 14.20 -9.75
C ALA A 691 -3.31 13.98 -10.49
N TYR A 692 -4.12 12.98 -10.10
CA TYR A 692 -5.42 12.74 -10.75
C TYR A 692 -6.37 13.95 -10.67
N PRO A 693 -6.54 14.59 -9.49
CA PRO A 693 -7.34 15.81 -9.40
C PRO A 693 -6.79 16.96 -10.27
N ALA A 694 -5.47 17.16 -10.31
CA ALA A 694 -4.84 18.20 -11.13
C ALA A 694 -5.02 17.95 -12.65
N PHE A 695 -4.91 16.70 -13.09
CA PHE A 695 -5.21 16.34 -14.48
C PHE A 695 -6.68 16.61 -14.83
N CYS A 696 -7.62 16.24 -13.96
CA CYS A 696 -9.05 16.50 -14.18
C CYS A 696 -9.36 18.00 -14.29
N LEU A 697 -8.73 18.83 -13.44
CA LEU A 697 -8.78 20.30 -13.55
C LEU A 697 -8.20 20.80 -14.87
N GLY A 698 -7.04 20.28 -15.28
CA GLY A 698 -6.43 20.58 -16.57
C GLY A 698 -7.36 20.26 -17.73
N MET A 699 -7.98 19.07 -17.74
CA MET A 699 -8.94 18.66 -18.77
C MET A 699 -10.11 19.64 -18.86
N GLY A 700 -10.74 19.95 -17.71
CA GLY A 700 -11.84 20.92 -17.65
C GLY A 700 -11.42 22.30 -18.18
N TYR A 701 -10.23 22.78 -17.82
CA TYR A 701 -9.71 24.07 -18.28
C TYR A 701 -9.45 24.09 -19.80
N ALA A 702 -8.84 23.03 -20.35
CA ALA A 702 -8.61 22.90 -21.80
C ALA A 702 -9.92 22.93 -22.59
N LEU A 703 -10.91 22.14 -22.17
CA LEU A 703 -12.21 22.03 -22.84
C LEU A 703 -12.98 23.35 -22.80
N VAL A 704 -12.97 24.05 -21.67
CA VAL A 704 -13.63 25.36 -21.54
C VAL A 704 -12.94 26.42 -22.40
N LEU A 705 -11.61 26.42 -22.48
CA LEU A 705 -10.89 27.32 -23.38
C LEU A 705 -11.19 27.00 -24.86
N LEU A 706 -11.21 25.72 -25.23
CA LEU A 706 -11.53 25.28 -26.59
C LEU A 706 -12.95 25.71 -27.01
N ALA A 707 -13.92 25.54 -26.11
CA ALA A 707 -15.30 25.94 -26.31
C ALA A 707 -15.44 27.47 -26.54
N ARG A 708 -14.55 28.28 -25.95
CA ARG A 708 -14.57 29.74 -26.11
C ARG A 708 -13.85 30.25 -27.35
N GLN A 709 -12.83 29.53 -27.84
CA GLN A 709 -11.92 30.04 -28.87
C GLN A 709 -12.51 29.99 -30.30
N PHE A 710 -13.34 28.99 -30.63
CA PHE A 710 -13.82 28.73 -32.01
C PHE A 710 -15.36 28.72 -32.15
N GLY A 711 -16.06 29.52 -31.34
CA GLY A 711 -17.52 29.69 -31.49
C GLY A 711 -18.33 28.39 -31.32
N TRP A 712 -19.19 28.06 -32.30
CA TRP A 712 -20.01 26.85 -32.24
C TRP A 712 -19.22 25.56 -32.54
N MET A 713 -18.23 25.62 -33.45
CA MET A 713 -17.34 24.49 -33.76
C MET A 713 -16.50 24.10 -32.56
N GLY A 714 -15.94 25.09 -31.86
CA GLY A 714 -15.18 24.87 -30.62
C GLY A 714 -16.03 24.24 -29.52
N ARG A 715 -17.30 24.66 -29.39
CA ARG A 715 -18.26 24.05 -28.46
C ARG A 715 -18.56 22.61 -28.85
N GLY A 716 -18.86 22.33 -30.11
CA GLY A 716 -19.12 20.97 -30.61
C GLY A 716 -17.93 20.03 -30.36
N LEU A 717 -16.71 20.48 -30.68
CA LEU A 717 -15.49 19.72 -30.43
C LEU A 717 -15.24 19.49 -28.94
N ALA A 718 -15.40 20.51 -28.10
CA ALA A 718 -15.23 20.36 -26.65
C ALA A 718 -16.24 19.36 -26.06
N TRP A 719 -17.51 19.41 -26.48
CA TRP A 719 -18.52 18.43 -26.07
C TRP A 719 -18.21 17.02 -26.57
N GLY A 720 -17.76 16.88 -27.82
CA GLY A 720 -17.34 15.60 -28.38
C GLY A 720 -16.17 14.98 -27.62
N LEU A 721 -15.12 15.75 -27.36
CA LEU A 721 -13.95 15.30 -26.59
C LEU A 721 -14.31 14.97 -25.14
N ALA A 722 -15.16 15.78 -24.49
CA ALA A 722 -15.67 15.49 -23.16
C ALA A 722 -16.50 14.19 -23.14
N GLY A 723 -17.37 13.99 -24.13
CA GLY A 723 -18.20 12.80 -24.27
C GLY A 723 -17.37 11.53 -24.47
N VAL A 724 -16.36 11.57 -25.36
CA VAL A 724 -15.41 10.46 -25.56
C VAL A 724 -14.66 10.14 -24.27
N GLN A 725 -14.20 11.16 -23.54
CA GLN A 725 -13.50 10.98 -22.27
C GLN A 725 -14.41 10.36 -21.20
N ILE A 726 -15.66 10.83 -21.07
CA ILE A 726 -16.64 10.26 -20.14
C ILE A 726 -16.93 8.80 -20.49
N LEU A 727 -17.20 8.52 -21.77
CA LEU A 727 -17.47 7.17 -22.25
C LEU A 727 -16.30 6.23 -21.95
N PHE A 728 -15.06 6.66 -22.21
CA PHE A 728 -13.88 5.89 -21.86
C PHE A 728 -13.82 5.58 -20.36
N LEU A 729 -14.02 6.57 -19.50
CA LEU A 729 -13.96 6.37 -18.05
C LEU A 729 -15.06 5.41 -17.58
N LEU A 730 -16.28 5.54 -18.09
CA LEU A 730 -17.39 4.67 -17.73
C LEU A 730 -17.18 3.23 -18.19
N VAL A 731 -16.79 3.02 -19.45
CA VAL A 731 -16.61 1.68 -20.04
C VAL A 731 -15.43 0.96 -19.40
N THR A 732 -14.28 1.62 -19.28
CA THR A 732 -13.05 0.95 -18.82
C THR A 732 -13.01 0.74 -17.31
N ASN A 733 -13.79 1.48 -16.52
CA ASN A 733 -13.84 1.34 -15.06
C ASN A 733 -15.08 0.57 -14.56
N GLN A 734 -15.93 0.08 -15.46
CA GLN A 734 -17.11 -0.70 -15.12
C GLN A 734 -16.83 -1.93 -14.22
N PRO A 735 -15.73 -2.70 -14.39
CA PRO A 735 -15.37 -3.77 -13.44
C PRO A 735 -15.08 -3.24 -12.03
N ILE A 736 -14.36 -2.11 -11.93
CA ILE A 736 -14.01 -1.47 -10.64
C ILE A 736 -15.27 -0.97 -9.92
N TYR A 737 -16.25 -0.42 -10.64
CA TYR A 737 -17.47 0.09 -10.03
C TYR A 737 -18.30 -1.02 -9.38
N ARG A 738 -18.33 -2.20 -9.99
CA ARG A 738 -19.14 -3.35 -9.57
C ARG A 738 -18.48 -4.18 -8.47
N HIS A 739 -17.15 -4.18 -8.44
CA HIS A 739 -16.37 -4.97 -7.49
C HIS A 739 -16.34 -4.34 -6.08
N THR A 740 -16.29 -5.20 -5.07
CA THR A 740 -16.03 -4.85 -3.68
C THR A 740 -14.92 -5.77 -3.18
N GLU A 741 -13.74 -5.22 -2.91
CA GLU A 741 -12.60 -5.98 -2.41
C GLU A 741 -12.94 -6.61 -1.05
N TYR A 742 -12.73 -7.92 -0.95
CA TYR A 742 -12.97 -8.75 0.23
C TYR A 742 -14.42 -8.70 0.76
N ALA A 743 -15.40 -8.52 -0.11
CA ALA A 743 -16.81 -8.53 0.29
C ALA A 743 -17.15 -9.73 1.19
N GLY A 744 -17.77 -9.48 2.34
CA GLY A 744 -18.09 -10.48 3.36
C GLY A 744 -16.99 -10.73 4.40
N ALA A 745 -15.80 -10.14 4.28
CA ALA A 745 -14.72 -10.33 5.25
C ALA A 745 -15.12 -9.87 6.67
N VAL A 746 -15.84 -8.76 6.82
CA VAL A 746 -16.27 -8.28 8.14
C VAL A 746 -17.17 -9.30 8.82
N GLU A 747 -18.12 -9.87 8.08
CA GLU A 747 -19.06 -10.87 8.57
C GLU A 747 -18.37 -12.20 8.89
N GLN A 748 -17.54 -12.70 7.96
CA GLN A 748 -16.82 -13.97 8.15
C GLN A 748 -15.85 -13.90 9.33
N VAL A 749 -15.08 -12.82 9.47
CA VAL A 749 -14.17 -12.64 10.61
C VAL A 749 -14.96 -12.45 11.91
N ALA A 750 -16.08 -11.72 11.90
CA ALA A 750 -16.94 -11.60 13.07
C ALA A 750 -17.52 -12.97 13.51
N ALA A 751 -17.92 -13.81 12.56
CA ALA A 751 -18.43 -15.16 12.83
C ALA A 751 -17.35 -16.06 13.45
N VAL A 752 -16.08 -15.92 13.03
CA VAL A 752 -14.95 -16.57 13.70
C VAL A 752 -14.75 -16.01 15.10
N ALA A 753 -14.77 -14.69 15.26
CA ALA A 753 -14.54 -14.04 16.55
C ALA A 753 -15.58 -14.43 17.60
N GLN A 754 -16.85 -14.63 17.20
CA GLN A 754 -17.94 -15.03 18.08
C GLN A 754 -17.79 -16.45 18.67
N ARG A 755 -16.89 -17.28 18.13
CA ARG A 755 -16.58 -18.60 18.69
C ARG A 755 -15.70 -18.52 19.95
N PHE A 756 -15.15 -17.34 20.25
CA PHE A 756 -14.17 -17.12 21.31
C PHE A 756 -14.61 -15.98 22.23
N THR A 757 -14.08 -15.98 23.45
CA THR A 757 -14.40 -15.01 24.51
C THR A 757 -13.22 -14.05 24.74
N PRO A 758 -13.37 -12.74 24.46
CA PRO A 758 -12.33 -11.74 24.71
C PRO A 758 -11.83 -11.71 26.16
N GLY A 759 -10.52 -11.68 26.35
CA GLY A 759 -9.86 -11.68 27.66
C GLY A 759 -9.82 -13.04 28.37
N GLN A 760 -10.43 -14.09 27.81
CA GLN A 760 -10.35 -15.46 28.31
C GLN A 760 -9.62 -16.38 27.33
N ASP A 761 -9.97 -16.32 26.05
CA ASP A 761 -9.41 -17.22 25.04
C ASP A 761 -8.17 -16.60 24.37
N VAL A 762 -7.10 -17.40 24.28
CA VAL A 762 -5.85 -17.06 23.60
C VAL A 762 -5.72 -17.89 22.35
N LEU A 763 -5.52 -17.25 21.20
CA LEU A 763 -5.39 -17.91 19.91
C LEU A 763 -3.95 -17.82 19.44
N LEU A 764 -3.33 -18.97 19.17
CA LEU A 764 -2.02 -19.08 18.54
C LEU A 764 -2.20 -19.51 17.09
N LEU A 765 -1.95 -18.60 16.15
CA LEU A 765 -2.13 -18.86 14.73
C LEU A 765 -0.80 -19.19 14.04
N ARG A 766 -0.80 -20.23 13.21
CA ARG A 766 0.35 -20.63 12.38
C ARG A 766 -0.12 -21.18 11.03
N GLY A 767 0.60 -20.85 9.97
CA GLY A 767 0.24 -21.16 8.59
C GLY A 767 1.13 -20.38 7.65
N GLY A 768 1.26 -20.83 6.41
CA GLY A 768 2.17 -20.27 5.43
C GLY A 768 3.63 -20.44 5.86
N ALA A 769 4.44 -21.19 5.11
CA ALA A 769 5.86 -21.27 5.43
C ALA A 769 6.46 -19.85 5.44
N PRO A 770 7.10 -19.38 6.54
CA PRO A 770 7.47 -17.98 6.75
C PRO A 770 8.66 -17.49 5.88
N ILE A 771 8.86 -18.08 4.70
CA ILE A 771 10.04 -17.90 3.85
C ILE A 771 9.66 -17.56 2.39
N TYR A 772 8.38 -17.64 1.99
CA TYR A 772 8.00 -17.43 0.59
C TYR A 772 7.18 -16.15 0.41
N ALA A 773 7.71 -15.20 -0.37
CA ALA A 773 7.00 -13.97 -0.75
C ALA A 773 5.65 -14.26 -1.46
N GLN A 774 5.51 -15.46 -2.03
CA GLN A 774 4.32 -15.94 -2.75
C GLN A 774 3.27 -16.62 -1.84
N ALA A 775 3.58 -16.94 -0.58
CA ALA A 775 2.62 -17.57 0.33
C ALA A 775 1.56 -16.53 0.76
N ARG A 776 0.29 -16.82 0.46
CA ARG A 776 -0.83 -15.88 0.63
C ARG A 776 -1.58 -16.04 1.95
N ASP A 777 -1.28 -17.06 2.74
CA ASP A 777 -1.94 -17.44 3.99
C ASP A 777 -1.21 -16.98 5.24
N VAL A 778 -0.61 -15.77 5.18
CA VAL A 778 0.09 -15.18 6.33
C VAL A 778 -0.89 -15.02 7.51
N PRO A 779 -0.67 -15.69 8.66
CA PRO A 779 -1.62 -15.71 9.78
C PRO A 779 -1.96 -14.32 10.36
N ASP A 780 -1.06 -13.33 10.16
CA ASP A 780 -1.30 -11.93 10.54
C ASP A 780 -2.48 -11.30 9.84
N MET A 781 -2.87 -11.81 8.67
CA MET A 781 -4.07 -11.35 7.96
C MET A 781 -5.31 -11.50 8.85
N LEU A 782 -5.42 -12.60 9.60
CA LEU A 782 -6.55 -12.86 10.49
C LEU A 782 -6.31 -12.40 11.94
N ALA A 783 -5.11 -12.61 12.50
CA ALA A 783 -4.84 -12.25 13.89
C ALA A 783 -5.02 -10.74 14.16
N THR A 784 -4.65 -9.90 13.19
CA THR A 784 -4.76 -8.43 13.32
C THR A 784 -6.21 -7.98 13.57
N PRO A 785 -7.22 -8.31 12.73
CA PRO A 785 -8.59 -7.93 13.02
C PRO A 785 -9.16 -8.61 14.27
N LEU A 786 -8.85 -9.89 14.53
CA LEU A 786 -9.31 -10.55 15.77
C LEU A 786 -8.84 -9.76 17.01
N ARG A 787 -7.59 -9.28 17.01
CA ARG A 787 -7.05 -8.50 18.12
C ARG A 787 -7.67 -7.11 18.24
N TYR A 788 -7.63 -6.32 17.17
CA TYR A 788 -7.90 -4.89 17.27
C TYR A 788 -9.37 -4.55 17.05
N ALA A 789 -10.05 -5.24 16.12
CA ALA A 789 -11.47 -5.04 15.86
C ALA A 789 -12.35 -5.74 16.90
N PHE A 790 -12.00 -6.98 17.27
CA PHE A 790 -12.85 -7.83 18.12
C PHE A 790 -12.33 -8.01 19.55
N GLY A 791 -11.09 -7.60 19.86
CA GLY A 791 -10.56 -7.63 21.22
C GLY A 791 -10.08 -8.99 21.71
N LEU A 792 -9.94 -9.98 20.82
CA LEU A 792 -9.43 -11.31 21.16
C LEU A 792 -7.90 -11.29 21.34
N ASP A 793 -7.38 -12.22 22.13
CA ASP A 793 -5.93 -12.36 22.33
C ASP A 793 -5.32 -13.29 21.26
N ALA A 794 -5.19 -12.77 20.04
CA ALA A 794 -4.67 -13.54 18.90
C ALA A 794 -3.18 -13.23 18.63
N PHE A 795 -2.30 -14.22 18.74
CA PHE A 795 -0.89 -14.16 18.40
C PHE A 795 -0.59 -14.99 17.17
N THR A 796 0.47 -14.61 16.46
CA THR A 796 0.98 -15.38 15.32
C THR A 796 2.39 -15.82 15.61
N VAL A 797 2.71 -17.07 15.28
CA VAL A 797 4.04 -17.62 15.50
C VAL A 797 4.95 -17.15 14.36
N LYS A 798 5.88 -16.26 14.70
CA LYS A 798 6.76 -15.53 13.78
C LYS A 798 8.03 -16.27 13.41
N SER A 799 8.52 -17.13 14.30
CA SER A 799 9.76 -17.86 14.05
C SER A 799 9.64 -18.75 12.81
N SER A 800 10.74 -18.84 12.06
CA SER A 800 10.88 -19.80 10.97
C SER A 800 11.13 -21.22 11.46
N ARG A 801 11.58 -21.37 12.71
CA ARG A 801 11.91 -22.65 13.36
C ARG A 801 11.35 -22.67 14.78
N PRO A 802 10.02 -22.62 14.96
CA PRO A 802 9.43 -22.56 16.30
C PRO A 802 9.66 -23.86 17.11
N GLY A 803 9.90 -25.00 16.44
CA GLY A 803 10.24 -26.27 17.09
C GLY A 803 11.50 -26.21 17.97
N SER A 804 12.50 -25.39 17.61
CA SER A 804 13.71 -25.22 18.43
C SER A 804 13.44 -24.63 19.83
N TYR A 805 12.23 -24.09 20.05
CA TYR A 805 11.82 -23.48 21.32
C TYR A 805 10.53 -24.12 21.88
N ALA A 806 10.15 -25.31 21.38
CA ALA A 806 8.85 -25.90 21.62
C ALA A 806 8.52 -26.10 23.12
N GLU A 807 9.48 -26.58 23.91
CA GLU A 807 9.31 -26.77 25.36
C GLU A 807 9.09 -25.45 26.11
N ALA A 808 9.89 -24.42 25.79
CA ALA A 808 9.75 -23.10 26.41
C ALA A 808 8.41 -22.44 26.03
N LEU A 809 7.96 -22.62 24.79
CA LEU A 809 6.65 -22.12 24.34
C LEU A 809 5.50 -22.89 24.99
N ALA A 810 5.64 -24.21 25.19
CA ALA A 810 4.68 -25.04 25.91
C ALA A 810 4.57 -24.63 27.39
N ALA A 811 5.70 -24.28 28.03
CA ALA A 811 5.73 -23.74 29.38
C ALA A 811 5.03 -22.37 29.47
N GLN A 812 5.21 -21.48 28.48
CA GLN A 812 4.47 -20.21 28.46
C GLN A 812 2.95 -20.43 28.30
N VAL A 813 2.54 -21.40 27.49
CA VAL A 813 1.12 -21.77 27.37
C VAL A 813 0.56 -22.25 28.72
N GLU A 814 1.33 -23.00 29.49
CA GLU A 814 0.93 -23.43 30.84
C GLU A 814 0.76 -22.26 31.81
N VAL A 815 1.61 -21.22 31.70
CA VAL A 815 1.42 -19.97 32.47
C VAL A 815 0.06 -19.33 32.15
N TRP A 816 -0.34 -19.26 30.89
CA TRP A 816 -1.65 -18.71 30.54
C TRP A 816 -2.81 -19.60 31.00
N ARG A 817 -2.69 -20.92 30.86
CA ARG A 817 -3.71 -21.86 31.33
C ARG A 817 -3.91 -21.81 32.83
N SER A 818 -2.82 -21.81 33.59
CA SER A 818 -2.85 -21.70 35.05
C SER A 818 -3.42 -20.35 35.52
N ALA A 819 -3.31 -19.29 34.70
CA ALA A 819 -3.99 -18.02 34.90
C ALA A 819 -5.48 -18.02 34.48
N GLY A 820 -6.02 -19.15 34.02
CA GLY A 820 -7.43 -19.34 33.68
C GLY A 820 -7.77 -19.13 32.19
N HIS A 821 -6.78 -19.00 31.31
CA HIS A 821 -7.01 -18.86 29.88
C HIS A 821 -7.22 -20.20 29.17
N SER A 822 -8.14 -20.25 28.21
CA SER A 822 -8.22 -21.36 27.26
C SER A 822 -7.36 -21.05 26.04
N VAL A 823 -6.44 -21.94 25.69
CA VAL A 823 -5.50 -21.71 24.59
C VAL A 823 -5.86 -22.58 23.39
N TYR A 824 -6.01 -21.94 22.24
CA TYR A 824 -6.36 -22.56 20.97
C TYR A 824 -5.22 -22.43 19.97
N LEU A 825 -4.98 -23.49 19.22
CA LEU A 825 -4.08 -23.52 18.09
C LEU A 825 -4.89 -23.45 16.80
N VAL A 826 -4.60 -22.48 15.95
CA VAL A 826 -5.29 -22.27 14.67
C VAL A 826 -4.28 -22.47 13.54
N LEU A 827 -4.41 -23.56 12.80
CA LEU A 827 -3.45 -23.99 11.79
C LEU A 827 -3.98 -23.81 10.37
N SER A 828 -3.12 -23.38 9.45
CA SER A 828 -3.27 -23.47 7.98
C SER A 828 -2.14 -24.34 7.40
N ALA A 829 -2.06 -24.46 6.07
CA ALA A 829 -1.04 -25.23 5.36
C ALA A 829 0.38 -24.97 5.90
N SER A 830 1.17 -26.04 6.02
CA SER A 830 2.51 -26.02 6.62
C SER A 830 2.58 -25.50 8.08
N GLY A 831 1.46 -25.60 8.82
CA GLY A 831 1.33 -25.07 10.17
C GLY A 831 1.94 -25.94 11.28
N ALA A 832 2.07 -27.25 11.06
CA ALA A 832 2.47 -28.20 12.11
C ALA A 832 3.95 -28.13 12.52
N ASN A 833 4.78 -27.30 11.86
CA ASN A 833 6.12 -26.98 12.38
C ASN A 833 6.07 -26.29 13.76
N PHE A 834 4.92 -25.74 14.16
CA PHE A 834 4.66 -25.32 15.52
C PHE A 834 3.91 -26.43 16.26
N ALA A 835 4.65 -27.21 17.04
CA ALA A 835 4.13 -28.23 17.93
C ALA A 835 4.53 -27.93 19.37
N LEU A 836 3.67 -28.28 20.32
CA LEU A 836 3.87 -28.04 21.75
C LEU A 836 3.90 -29.39 22.48
N PRO A 837 5.06 -29.84 22.98
CA PRO A 837 5.20 -31.07 23.74
C PRO A 837 4.30 -31.08 24.98
N GLY A 838 3.77 -32.25 25.33
CA GLY A 838 2.90 -32.40 26.50
C GLY A 838 1.46 -31.93 26.30
N TYR A 839 1.08 -31.57 25.07
CA TYR A 839 -0.28 -31.19 24.72
C TYR A 839 -0.84 -32.12 23.64
N ARG A 840 -2.13 -32.45 23.77
CA ARG A 840 -2.95 -33.03 22.70
C ARG A 840 -3.75 -31.95 22.00
N LEU A 841 -4.02 -32.17 20.71
CA LEU A 841 -4.84 -31.29 19.89
C LEU A 841 -6.25 -31.86 19.79
N GLU A 842 -7.21 -31.22 20.45
CA GLU A 842 -8.62 -31.57 20.32
C GLU A 842 -9.24 -30.74 19.18
N PRO A 843 -9.69 -31.35 18.07
CA PRO A 843 -10.31 -30.61 16.98
C PRO A 843 -11.66 -30.05 17.42
N VAL A 844 -11.80 -28.72 17.40
CA VAL A 844 -13.06 -28.02 17.76
C VAL A 844 -13.79 -27.44 16.54
N GLY A 845 -13.19 -27.58 15.35
CA GLY A 845 -13.78 -27.25 14.06
C GLY A 845 -12.84 -26.47 13.15
N GLY A 846 -13.31 -26.12 11.96
CA GLY A 846 -12.56 -25.30 11.00
C GLY A 846 -13.38 -24.13 10.48
N PHE A 847 -12.74 -23.29 9.68
CA PHE A 847 -13.39 -22.28 8.85
C PHE A 847 -12.52 -21.96 7.64
N GLU A 848 -13.14 -21.45 6.59
CA GLU A 848 -12.46 -20.94 5.40
C GLU A 848 -12.93 -19.52 5.17
N LEU A 849 -11.99 -18.59 5.00
CA LEU A 849 -12.33 -17.28 4.46
C LEU A 849 -12.33 -17.39 2.93
N ASP A 850 -13.48 -17.19 2.29
CA ASP A 850 -13.61 -17.16 0.83
C ASP A 850 -13.96 -15.72 0.42
N LEU A 851 -12.96 -15.01 -0.09
CA LEU A 851 -13.02 -13.56 -0.28
C LEU A 851 -12.74 -13.19 -1.73
N PRO A 852 -13.63 -12.43 -2.40
CA PRO A 852 -13.38 -11.94 -3.75
C PRO A 852 -12.28 -10.87 -3.72
N GLU A 853 -11.30 -11.01 -4.60
CA GLU A 853 -10.15 -10.10 -4.70
C GLU A 853 -9.93 -9.70 -6.16
N PHE A 854 -9.63 -8.44 -6.42
CA PHE A 854 -9.29 -8.01 -7.77
C PHE A 854 -7.91 -8.55 -8.19
N GLU A 855 -7.76 -8.90 -9.47
CA GLU A 855 -6.50 -9.46 -9.96
C GLU A 855 -5.27 -8.60 -9.61
N GLN A 856 -4.22 -9.28 -9.18
CA GLN A 856 -2.99 -8.70 -8.66
C GLN A 856 -1.92 -8.57 -9.77
N LEU A 857 -2.24 -7.82 -10.81
CA LEU A 857 -1.38 -7.72 -12.01
C LEU A 857 -0.35 -6.59 -11.88
N THR A 858 0.80 -6.78 -12.55
CA THR A 858 1.95 -5.85 -12.49
C THR A 858 2.11 -5.01 -13.77
N ASN A 859 1.67 -5.53 -14.92
CA ASN A 859 1.90 -4.95 -16.25
C ASN A 859 0.61 -4.57 -17.00
N GLN A 860 -0.56 -4.86 -16.45
CA GLN A 860 -1.84 -4.58 -17.09
C GLN A 860 -2.92 -4.11 -16.11
N LYS A 861 -3.96 -3.48 -16.63
CA LYS A 861 -5.13 -3.07 -15.85
C LYS A 861 -5.94 -4.33 -15.52
N PRO A 862 -6.17 -4.65 -14.23
CA PRO A 862 -6.94 -5.82 -13.85
C PRO A 862 -8.40 -5.69 -14.27
N ARG A 863 -9.01 -6.83 -14.63
CA ARG A 863 -10.41 -6.90 -15.09
C ARG A 863 -11.20 -8.01 -14.42
N ASN A 864 -10.54 -9.09 -14.02
CA ASN A 864 -11.22 -10.22 -13.38
C ASN A 864 -11.15 -10.11 -11.85
N VAL A 865 -12.00 -10.92 -11.22
CA VAL A 865 -12.04 -11.10 -9.77
C VAL A 865 -11.57 -12.52 -9.48
N ALA A 866 -10.48 -12.65 -8.75
CA ALA A 866 -9.98 -13.89 -8.20
C ALA A 866 -10.66 -14.20 -6.85
N GLN A 867 -10.58 -15.46 -6.40
CA GLN A 867 -11.00 -15.85 -5.05
C GLN A 867 -9.79 -16.09 -4.18
N LEU A 868 -9.72 -15.40 -3.04
CA LEU A 868 -8.76 -15.63 -1.99
C LEU A 868 -9.39 -16.57 -0.96
N ARG A 869 -8.96 -17.83 -0.95
CA ARG A 869 -9.40 -18.85 0.02
C ARG A 869 -8.34 -19.06 1.08
N LEU A 870 -8.72 -18.89 2.35
CA LEU A 870 -7.83 -19.06 3.50
C LEU A 870 -8.45 -20.06 4.49
N PRO A 871 -8.18 -21.36 4.31
CA PRO A 871 -8.67 -22.41 5.21
C PRO A 871 -7.85 -22.47 6.50
N PHE A 872 -8.54 -22.65 7.63
CA PHE A 872 -7.95 -22.84 8.95
C PHE A 872 -8.67 -23.95 9.71
N GLN A 873 -7.90 -24.73 10.47
CA GLN A 873 -8.39 -25.69 11.45
C GLN A 873 -8.11 -25.18 12.86
N ILE A 874 -9.08 -25.32 13.75
CA ILE A 874 -9.02 -24.87 15.14
C ILE A 874 -8.91 -26.11 16.04
N TYR A 875 -7.88 -26.10 16.88
CA TYR A 875 -7.64 -27.11 17.88
C TYR A 875 -7.62 -26.46 19.26
N ARG A 876 -8.36 -27.01 20.21
CA ARG A 876 -8.18 -26.68 21.63
C ARG A 876 -6.96 -27.47 22.12
N LEU A 877 -6.02 -26.78 22.74
CA LEU A 877 -4.91 -27.46 23.41
C LEU A 877 -5.48 -28.11 24.67
N GLU A 878 -5.19 -29.39 24.92
CA GLU A 878 -5.49 -30.06 26.18
C GLU A 878 -4.25 -30.75 26.73
N PRO A 879 -4.10 -30.89 28.06
CA PRO A 879 -2.97 -31.59 28.64
C PRO A 879 -2.88 -33.02 28.11
N GLY A 880 -1.70 -33.35 27.60
CA GLY A 880 -1.34 -34.66 27.06
C GLY A 880 -0.33 -35.37 27.97
N GLU A 881 0.27 -36.43 27.44
CA GLU A 881 1.36 -37.11 28.12
C GLU A 881 2.66 -36.30 27.96
N THR A 882 3.35 -36.06 29.07
CA THR A 882 4.58 -35.25 29.10
C THR A 882 5.59 -35.74 28.08
N GLY A 883 6.13 -34.82 27.28
CA GLY A 883 7.12 -35.13 26.25
C GLY A 883 6.54 -35.73 24.97
N THR A 884 5.26 -36.11 24.90
CA THR A 884 4.66 -36.58 23.64
C THR A 884 4.26 -35.42 22.73
N LEU A 885 4.30 -35.66 21.41
CA LEU A 885 3.81 -34.71 20.41
C LEU A 885 2.42 -35.12 19.92
N ALA A 886 1.54 -34.14 19.77
CA ALA A 886 0.28 -34.36 19.10
C ALA A 886 0.51 -34.83 17.66
N SER A 887 -0.17 -35.90 17.28
CA SER A 887 -0.19 -36.41 15.90
C SER A 887 -1.61 -36.76 15.51
N GLN A 888 -1.84 -36.81 14.20
CA GLN A 888 -3.12 -37.16 13.64
C GLN A 888 -3.11 -38.62 13.18
N ASP A 889 -4.16 -39.34 13.51
CA ASP A 889 -4.35 -40.71 13.04
C ASP A 889 -4.68 -40.74 11.55
N LEU A 890 -4.29 -41.82 10.88
CA LEU A 890 -4.68 -42.06 9.48
C LEU A 890 -6.20 -42.35 9.41
N PRO A 891 -6.90 -41.85 8.36
CA PRO A 891 -6.37 -41.19 7.17
C PRO A 891 -6.08 -39.68 7.36
N ILE A 892 -5.10 -39.18 6.61
CA ILE A 892 -4.72 -37.77 6.55
C ILE A 892 -5.11 -37.22 5.18
N SER A 893 -5.75 -36.07 5.13
CA SER A 893 -6.18 -35.35 3.93
C SER A 893 -5.31 -34.14 3.64
N ALA A 894 -5.55 -33.47 2.51
CA ALA A 894 -4.92 -32.20 2.19
C ALA A 894 -5.30 -31.05 3.15
N GLN A 895 -6.34 -31.18 3.98
CA GLN A 895 -6.76 -30.15 4.96
C GLN A 895 -6.29 -30.42 6.39
N ASP A 896 -5.62 -31.55 6.61
CA ASP A 896 -5.16 -31.98 7.93
C ASP A 896 -3.86 -31.27 8.29
N PHE A 897 -3.98 -29.97 8.58
CA PHE A 897 -2.86 -29.06 8.78
C PHE A 897 -2.01 -29.40 10.00
N ALA A 898 -2.54 -30.11 11.00
CA ALA A 898 -1.79 -30.63 12.14
C ALA A 898 -0.77 -31.72 11.75
N ALA A 899 -0.93 -32.37 10.59
CA ALA A 899 0.06 -33.28 10.04
C ALA A 899 1.07 -32.57 9.11
N GLN A 900 0.75 -31.40 8.57
CA GLN A 900 1.59 -30.70 7.58
C GLN A 900 2.66 -29.83 8.23
N VAL A 901 3.87 -30.38 8.39
CA VAL A 901 4.99 -29.69 9.05
C VAL A 901 5.56 -28.57 8.18
N SER A 902 5.84 -28.85 6.90
CA SER A 902 6.35 -27.85 5.96
C SER A 902 6.17 -28.27 4.50
N GLY A 903 6.29 -27.29 3.60
CA GLY A 903 6.40 -27.52 2.15
C GLY A 903 5.08 -27.80 1.42
N PHE A 904 3.95 -27.52 2.06
CA PHE A 904 2.61 -27.59 1.48
C PHE A 904 2.07 -26.18 1.19
N HIS A 905 1.54 -26.00 -0.01
CA HIS A 905 0.70 -24.86 -0.38
C HIS A 905 -0.75 -25.10 0.07
N LEU A 906 -1.59 -24.06 -0.01
CA LEU A 906 -3.01 -24.15 0.32
C LEU A 906 -3.74 -25.23 -0.51
N PRO A 907 -4.73 -25.92 0.08
CA PRO A 907 -5.55 -26.90 -0.64
C PRO A 907 -6.30 -26.27 -1.82
N GLU A 908 -6.30 -26.98 -2.94
CA GLU A 908 -7.02 -26.69 -4.17
C GLU A 908 -8.00 -27.83 -4.48
N VAL A 909 -8.95 -27.57 -5.38
CA VAL A 909 -9.98 -28.52 -5.78
C VAL A 909 -9.76 -28.89 -7.26
N ARG A 910 -9.71 -30.18 -7.56
CA ARG A 910 -9.64 -30.70 -8.94
C ARG A 910 -10.98 -30.54 -9.64
N ALA A 911 -10.98 -30.74 -10.96
CA ALA A 911 -12.22 -30.71 -11.76
C ALA A 911 -13.24 -31.79 -11.35
N ASP A 912 -12.78 -32.89 -10.73
CA ASP A 912 -13.62 -33.97 -10.20
C ASP A 912 -14.14 -33.73 -8.77
N GLY A 913 -13.80 -32.58 -8.16
CA GLY A 913 -14.19 -32.22 -6.80
C GLY A 913 -13.25 -32.75 -5.70
N SER A 914 -12.26 -33.60 -6.03
CA SER A 914 -11.26 -34.05 -5.06
C SER A 914 -10.32 -32.91 -4.67
N GLN A 915 -9.89 -32.92 -3.41
CA GLN A 915 -8.96 -31.90 -2.90
C GLN A 915 -7.52 -32.38 -2.94
N TYR A 916 -6.61 -31.43 -3.09
CA TYR A 916 -5.17 -31.69 -3.05
C TYR A 916 -4.42 -30.44 -2.61
N ALA A 917 -3.21 -30.62 -2.07
CA ALA A 917 -2.28 -29.52 -1.83
C ALA A 917 -1.07 -29.69 -2.75
N TRP A 918 -0.59 -28.63 -3.39
CA TRP A 918 0.70 -28.67 -4.07
C TRP A 918 1.83 -28.71 -3.04
N THR A 919 2.81 -29.59 -3.22
CA THR A 919 4.10 -29.49 -2.53
C THR A 919 4.94 -28.38 -3.16
N ASN A 920 5.93 -27.85 -2.43
CA ASN A 920 6.91 -26.90 -2.96
C ASN A 920 8.19 -27.56 -3.53
N GLY A 921 8.20 -28.89 -3.64
CA GLY A 921 9.38 -29.70 -3.97
C GLY A 921 10.05 -30.37 -2.76
N ASP A 922 9.75 -29.93 -1.54
CA ASP A 922 10.28 -30.51 -0.31
C ASP A 922 9.28 -30.40 0.84
N ALA A 923 8.39 -31.39 0.94
CA ALA A 923 7.29 -31.40 1.89
C ALA A 923 7.51 -32.42 3.01
N ILE A 924 7.07 -32.10 4.24
CA ILE A 924 7.25 -32.93 5.43
C ILE A 924 5.91 -33.10 6.15
N LEU A 925 5.54 -34.34 6.43
CA LEU A 925 4.36 -34.74 7.20
C LEU A 925 4.75 -35.37 8.53
N ARG A 926 3.99 -35.09 9.59
CA ARG A 926 4.10 -35.75 10.89
C ARG A 926 3.03 -36.82 11.01
N LEU A 927 3.45 -38.05 11.34
CA LEU A 927 2.60 -39.22 11.52
C LEU A 927 2.74 -39.78 12.93
N ALA A 928 1.68 -40.41 13.46
CA ALA A 928 1.74 -41.16 14.70
C ALA A 928 2.68 -42.38 14.56
N TRP A 929 3.63 -42.52 15.48
CA TRP A 929 4.62 -43.59 15.50
C TRP A 929 4.99 -43.99 16.94
N PRO A 930 4.04 -44.59 17.68
CA PRO A 930 4.22 -44.92 19.09
C PRO A 930 5.23 -46.05 19.32
N LEU A 931 5.73 -46.20 20.55
CA LEU A 931 6.71 -47.25 20.94
C LEU A 931 6.26 -48.69 20.61
N GLY A 932 4.95 -48.94 20.49
CA GLY A 932 4.36 -50.21 20.08
C GLY A 932 3.98 -50.32 18.60
N ALA A 933 4.50 -49.45 17.73
CA ALA A 933 4.19 -49.48 16.30
C ALA A 933 4.57 -50.82 15.66
N THR A 934 3.70 -51.32 14.77
CA THR A 934 3.94 -52.53 13.97
C THR A 934 4.23 -52.15 12.51
N ARG A 935 4.81 -53.08 11.74
CA ARG A 935 5.01 -52.87 10.31
C ARG A 935 3.66 -52.59 9.66
N GLN A 936 3.55 -51.47 8.95
CA GLN A 936 2.32 -51.06 8.27
C GLN A 936 2.62 -50.48 6.89
N THR A 937 1.78 -50.85 5.91
CA THR A 937 1.75 -50.22 4.59
C THR A 937 0.92 -48.96 4.68
N VAL A 938 1.42 -47.85 4.13
CA VAL A 938 0.69 -46.58 4.02
C VAL A 938 0.60 -46.19 2.56
N TRP A 939 -0.60 -45.85 2.09
CA TRP A 939 -0.84 -45.42 0.71
C TRP A 939 -0.86 -43.91 0.65
N VAL A 940 0.01 -43.33 -0.19
CA VAL A 940 0.08 -41.88 -0.44
C VAL A 940 -0.53 -41.57 -1.80
N ASN A 941 -1.56 -40.71 -1.81
CA ASN A 941 -2.18 -40.27 -3.05
C ASN A 941 -1.41 -39.09 -3.65
N LEU A 942 -0.81 -39.27 -4.83
CA LEU A 942 -0.01 -38.25 -5.52
C LEU A 942 -0.40 -38.09 -7.00
N ALA A 943 -0.18 -36.88 -7.55
CA ALA A 943 -0.22 -36.62 -8.99
C ALA A 943 0.81 -35.56 -9.40
N ALA A 944 1.38 -35.67 -10.60
CA ALA A 944 2.27 -34.64 -11.18
C ALA A 944 1.50 -33.42 -11.74
N GLY A 945 0.18 -33.55 -11.90
CA GLY A 945 -0.67 -32.52 -12.51
C GLY A 945 -0.24 -32.20 -13.95
N LYS A 946 -0.41 -30.94 -14.35
CA LYS A 946 -0.08 -30.44 -15.71
C LYS A 946 1.40 -30.07 -15.86
N ARG A 947 2.31 -30.89 -15.35
CA ARG A 947 3.76 -30.68 -15.52
C ARG A 947 4.13 -30.72 -17.01
N PRO A 948 4.91 -29.75 -17.54
CA PRO A 948 5.33 -29.75 -18.94
C PRO A 948 6.16 -30.98 -19.32
N ALA A 949 5.85 -31.58 -20.48
CA ALA A 949 6.50 -32.82 -20.92
C ALA A 949 8.03 -32.71 -21.10
N HIS A 950 8.53 -31.53 -21.44
CA HIS A 950 9.97 -31.29 -21.66
C HIS A 950 10.79 -31.27 -20.35
N LEU A 951 10.13 -31.13 -19.18
CA LEU A 951 10.78 -31.24 -17.86
C LEU A 951 10.92 -32.69 -17.38
N GLY A 952 10.52 -33.66 -18.20
CA GLY A 952 10.51 -35.09 -17.86
C GLY A 952 9.41 -35.48 -16.87
N PRO A 953 9.27 -36.79 -16.58
CA PRO A 953 8.33 -37.28 -15.57
C PRO A 953 8.71 -36.77 -14.18
N ALA A 954 7.71 -36.54 -13.32
CA ALA A 954 7.96 -36.16 -11.93
C ALA A 954 8.42 -37.39 -11.14
N THR A 955 9.67 -37.39 -10.67
CA THR A 955 10.16 -38.42 -9.75
C THR A 955 10.04 -37.92 -8.32
N VAL A 956 9.35 -38.68 -7.46
CA VAL A 956 9.18 -38.36 -6.04
C VAL A 956 9.97 -39.35 -5.21
N CYS A 957 10.81 -38.85 -4.31
CA CYS A 957 11.56 -39.63 -3.35
C CYS A 957 10.97 -39.47 -1.95
N PHE A 958 10.83 -40.59 -1.25
CA PHE A 958 10.31 -40.64 0.11
C PHE A 958 11.40 -41.00 1.10
N SER A 959 11.44 -40.28 2.22
CA SER A 959 12.27 -40.67 3.36
C SER A 959 11.51 -40.50 4.66
N ALA A 960 11.86 -41.32 5.65
CA ALA A 960 11.25 -41.33 6.97
C ALA A 960 12.31 -41.11 8.04
N GLN A 961 11.96 -40.37 9.08
CA GLN A 961 12.84 -40.07 10.20
C GLN A 961 12.02 -40.09 11.49
N ALA A 962 12.49 -40.75 12.54
CA ALA A 962 11.79 -40.73 13.83
C ALA A 962 11.96 -39.35 14.48
N GLU A 963 10.90 -38.76 15.04
CA GLU A 963 11.00 -37.42 15.63
C GLU A 963 11.51 -37.55 17.07
N ASP A 964 12.84 -37.48 17.28
CA ASP A 964 13.51 -37.55 18.59
C ASP A 964 13.73 -36.18 19.26
N GLY A 965 13.38 -35.12 18.54
CA GLY A 965 13.22 -33.74 18.99
C GLY A 965 12.24 -33.02 18.06
N VAL A 966 11.71 -31.85 18.43
CA VAL A 966 10.69 -31.17 17.60
C VAL A 966 11.33 -30.56 16.34
N TRP A 967 10.79 -30.88 15.16
CA TRP A 967 11.31 -30.35 13.89
C TRP A 967 11.56 -28.82 13.92
N PRO A 968 12.76 -28.33 13.55
CA PRO A 968 13.83 -29.04 12.83
C PRO A 968 14.95 -29.65 13.69
N GLU A 969 14.82 -29.67 15.02
CA GLU A 969 15.85 -30.20 15.93
C GLU A 969 15.79 -31.74 16.04
N VAL A 970 15.80 -32.43 14.89
CA VAL A 970 15.72 -33.90 14.81
C VAL A 970 17.11 -34.46 14.56
N SER A 971 17.56 -35.41 15.39
CA SER A 971 18.89 -36.03 15.30
C SER A 971 18.88 -37.47 14.83
N SER A 972 17.72 -38.12 14.78
CA SER A 972 17.61 -39.52 14.35
C SER A 972 18.05 -39.72 12.89
N SER A 973 18.38 -40.94 12.50
CA SER A 973 18.82 -41.23 11.13
C SER A 973 17.67 -41.17 10.13
N VAL A 974 17.93 -40.56 8.96
CA VAL A 974 17.00 -40.56 7.83
C VAL A 974 17.03 -41.92 7.14
N VAL A 975 15.86 -42.51 6.95
CA VAL A 975 15.67 -43.79 6.26
C VAL A 975 15.04 -43.53 4.90
N GLU A 976 15.79 -43.82 3.84
CA GLU A 976 15.27 -43.74 2.48
C GLU A 976 14.28 -44.88 2.20
N LEU A 977 13.08 -44.51 1.74
CA LEU A 977 11.98 -45.43 1.39
C LEU A 977 11.90 -45.67 -0.13
N GLY A 978 12.67 -44.94 -0.93
CA GLY A 978 12.79 -45.11 -2.38
C GLY A 978 12.16 -43.97 -3.19
N CYS A 979 12.40 -44.00 -4.51
CA CYS A 979 11.88 -43.01 -5.45
C CYS A 979 10.99 -43.67 -6.50
N THR A 980 9.85 -43.04 -6.81
CA THR A 980 8.87 -43.56 -7.76
C THR A 980 8.46 -42.47 -8.76
N PRO A 981 8.35 -42.78 -10.07
CA PRO A 981 7.78 -41.85 -11.04
C PRO A 981 6.27 -41.67 -10.81
N VAL A 982 5.83 -40.42 -10.78
CA VAL A 982 4.43 -40.03 -10.55
C VAL A 982 3.76 -39.59 -11.84
N GLY A 983 2.57 -40.15 -12.11
CA GLY A 983 1.78 -39.83 -13.30
C GLY A 983 1.02 -38.51 -13.18
N SER A 984 0.47 -38.00 -14.28
CA SER A 984 -0.30 -36.74 -14.29
C SER A 984 -1.66 -36.82 -13.57
N VAL A 985 -2.20 -38.03 -13.43
CA VAL A 985 -3.49 -38.33 -12.78
C VAL A 985 -3.23 -38.84 -11.36
N PRO A 986 -4.12 -38.54 -10.38
CA PRO A 986 -4.00 -39.06 -9.02
C PRO A 986 -3.93 -40.59 -8.98
N ASN A 987 -2.93 -41.11 -8.28
CA ASN A 987 -2.76 -42.53 -8.02
C ASN A 987 -2.19 -42.75 -6.62
N ASP A 988 -2.41 -43.96 -6.08
CA ASP A 988 -1.92 -44.33 -4.76
C ASP A 988 -0.59 -45.08 -4.87
N TYR A 989 0.36 -44.67 -4.03
CA TYR A 989 1.70 -45.22 -3.95
C TYR A 989 1.90 -45.86 -2.57
N ALA A 990 2.23 -47.15 -2.54
CA ALA A 990 2.46 -47.89 -1.29
C ALA A 990 3.84 -47.56 -0.70
N LEU A 991 3.86 -47.26 0.60
CA LEU A 991 5.07 -47.08 1.40
C LEU A 991 5.06 -48.08 2.56
N GLU A 992 6.10 -48.89 2.66
CA GLU A 992 6.29 -49.82 3.77
C GLU A 992 7.01 -49.11 4.92
N LEU A 993 6.32 -48.93 6.04
CA LEU A 993 6.90 -48.37 7.26
C LEU A 993 7.22 -49.50 8.24
N ASP A 994 8.49 -49.62 8.62
CA ASP A 994 9.01 -50.69 9.46
C ASP A 994 9.62 -50.12 10.77
N PRO A 995 9.08 -50.46 11.95
CA PRO A 995 9.61 -50.02 13.24
C PRO A 995 11.05 -50.50 13.52
N ALA A 996 11.53 -51.54 12.82
CA ALA A 996 12.92 -51.97 12.89
C ALA A 996 13.88 -51.05 12.12
N ARG A 997 13.38 -50.31 11.12
CA ARG A 997 14.18 -49.35 10.33
C ARG A 997 14.06 -47.94 10.87
N VAL A 998 12.83 -47.52 11.21
CA VAL A 998 12.53 -46.21 11.82
C VAL A 998 12.13 -46.48 13.25
N VAL A 999 13.11 -46.46 14.17
CA VAL A 999 12.88 -46.83 15.57
C VAL A 999 11.99 -45.79 16.26
N PRO A 1000 10.83 -46.17 16.83
CA PRO A 1000 9.97 -45.24 17.55
C PRO A 1000 10.67 -44.52 18.71
N THR A 1001 10.34 -43.24 18.90
CA THR A 1001 10.91 -42.37 19.95
C THR A 1001 9.87 -42.08 21.03
N GLN A 1002 10.33 -41.42 22.11
CA GLN A 1002 9.48 -41.03 23.25
C GLN A 1002 8.42 -39.98 22.86
N HIS A 1003 8.67 -39.17 21.82
CA HIS A 1003 7.69 -38.22 21.28
C HIS A 1003 6.53 -38.91 20.55
N GLY A 1004 6.66 -40.20 20.20
CA GLY A 1004 5.61 -41.01 19.61
C GLY A 1004 5.23 -40.63 18.17
N THR A 1005 6.12 -39.97 17.44
CA THR A 1005 5.86 -39.46 16.08
C THR A 1005 7.03 -39.69 15.13
N MET A 1006 6.74 -39.71 13.82
CA MET A 1006 7.74 -39.77 12.76
C MET A 1006 7.45 -38.71 11.70
N LEU A 1007 8.51 -38.27 11.02
CA LEU A 1007 8.45 -37.37 9.88
C LEU A 1007 8.57 -38.17 8.57
N LEU A 1008 7.59 -37.99 7.68
CA LEU A 1008 7.63 -38.48 6.31
C LEU A 1008 7.92 -37.30 5.37
N ARG A 1009 9.05 -37.37 4.67
CA ARG A 1009 9.48 -36.37 3.71
C ARG A 1009 9.15 -36.80 2.28
N ILE A 1010 8.62 -35.88 1.50
CA ILE A 1010 8.25 -36.01 0.09
C ILE A 1010 9.09 -35.01 -0.69
N SER A 1011 10.12 -35.49 -1.39
CA SER A 1011 11.05 -34.64 -2.14
C SER A 1011 10.93 -34.86 -3.65
N ASN A 1012 10.90 -33.77 -4.41
CA ASN A 1012 10.84 -33.81 -5.88
C ASN A 1012 11.35 -32.50 -6.49
N GLN A 1013 11.70 -32.52 -7.78
CA GLN A 1013 12.09 -31.30 -8.49
C GLN A 1013 10.87 -30.40 -8.78
N ALA A 1014 10.79 -29.26 -8.10
CA ALA A 1014 9.75 -28.25 -8.33
C ALA A 1014 9.97 -27.48 -9.65
N TRP A 1015 8.89 -26.86 -10.14
CA TRP A 1015 8.86 -26.00 -11.33
C TRP A 1015 7.96 -24.79 -11.07
N VAL A 1016 8.07 -23.74 -11.89
CA VAL A 1016 7.29 -22.51 -11.74
C VAL A 1016 6.35 -22.35 -12.93
N PRO A 1017 5.01 -22.40 -12.76
CA PRO A 1017 4.10 -22.39 -13.90
C PRO A 1017 4.21 -21.14 -14.79
N ALA A 1018 4.37 -19.96 -14.21
CA ALA A 1018 4.57 -18.72 -14.96
C ALA A 1018 5.90 -18.64 -15.73
N ALA A 1019 6.91 -19.46 -15.38
CA ALA A 1019 8.15 -19.56 -16.14
C ALA A 1019 7.99 -20.43 -17.39
N GLU A 1020 7.02 -21.35 -17.39
CA GLU A 1020 6.75 -22.30 -18.48
C GLU A 1020 5.70 -21.78 -19.46
N ASP A 1021 4.77 -20.95 -18.99
CA ASP A 1021 3.73 -20.31 -19.77
C ASP A 1021 3.58 -18.84 -19.37
N PRO A 1022 4.02 -17.88 -20.21
CA PRO A 1022 3.91 -16.44 -19.94
C PRO A 1022 2.47 -15.93 -19.78
N GLN A 1023 1.45 -16.72 -20.16
CA GLN A 1023 0.04 -16.38 -19.91
C GLN A 1023 -0.39 -16.69 -18.48
N GLN A 1024 0.38 -17.51 -17.75
CA GLN A 1024 0.10 -17.84 -16.36
C GLN A 1024 0.75 -16.83 -15.42
N SER A 1025 0.06 -16.54 -14.31
CA SER A 1025 0.53 -15.63 -13.27
C SER A 1025 1.02 -16.35 -12.00
N ASP A 1026 0.99 -17.69 -11.97
CA ASP A 1026 1.41 -18.46 -10.80
C ASP A 1026 2.93 -18.56 -10.71
N GLN A 1027 3.48 -17.82 -9.75
CA GLN A 1027 4.92 -17.73 -9.48
C GLN A 1027 5.37 -18.70 -8.37
N ARG A 1028 4.49 -19.58 -7.88
CA ARG A 1028 4.85 -20.59 -6.87
C ARG A 1028 5.78 -21.63 -7.49
N GLY A 1029 6.79 -22.06 -6.73
CA GLY A 1029 7.46 -23.33 -6.99
C GLY A 1029 6.51 -24.47 -6.60
N VAL A 1030 6.04 -25.23 -7.57
CA VAL A 1030 5.13 -26.37 -7.38
C VAL A 1030 5.83 -27.68 -7.72
N GLY A 1031 5.66 -28.67 -6.84
CA GLY A 1031 6.23 -30.00 -6.96
C GLY A 1031 5.23 -30.99 -7.53
N VAL A 1032 4.57 -31.73 -6.63
CA VAL A 1032 3.49 -32.68 -6.92
C VAL A 1032 2.22 -32.33 -6.15
N GLN A 1033 1.08 -32.78 -6.63
CA GLN A 1033 -0.20 -32.70 -5.95
C GLN A 1033 -0.27 -33.83 -4.91
N PHE A 1034 -0.53 -33.48 -3.66
CA PHE A 1034 -0.76 -34.40 -2.55
C PHE A 1034 -2.26 -34.47 -2.22
N GLY A 1035 -2.87 -35.66 -2.35
CA GLY A 1035 -4.29 -35.89 -2.06
C GLY A 1035 -4.58 -36.39 -0.64
N GLY A 1036 -3.62 -37.09 0.00
CA GLY A 1036 -3.78 -37.64 1.34
C GLY A 1036 -2.95 -38.91 1.60
N LEU A 1037 -3.03 -39.44 2.83
CA LEU A 1037 -2.52 -40.75 3.24
C LEU A 1037 -3.64 -41.61 3.84
N ARG A 1038 -3.57 -42.92 3.62
CA ARG A 1038 -4.45 -43.92 4.24
C ARG A 1038 -3.70 -45.21 4.55
N ARG A 1039 -4.27 -46.03 5.46
CA ARG A 1039 -3.79 -47.39 5.72
C ARG A 1039 -4.25 -48.35 4.63
#